data_AF-A0A1X7KN50-F1
#
_entry.id   AF-A0A1X7KN50-F1
#
_cell.length_a   1.000
_cell.length_b   1.000
_cell.length_c   1.000
_cell.angle_alpha   90.00
_cell.angle_beta   90.00
_cell.angle_gamma   90.00
#
_symmetry.space_group_name_H-M   'P 1'
#
loop_
_entity.id
_entity.type
_entity.pdbx_description
1 polymer ?
#
loop_
_entity_poly.entity_id
_entity_poly.type
_entity_poly.pdbx_seq_one_letter_code
_entity_poly.pdbx_strand_id
1 'polypeptide(L)'
;MLLSMKKWVPFVLAALLMVSLLPAVKAEGASASASSTNYYNLAPQSTYTWSEAPESAYPDPGNKLTDGVIGSTFVLDPAWVGHIRKQAREIEFDLGASKSIASIKVHFLQDWPSSAILFPLTVSMYVSDDKEHWALLSHKATEKLWVDGPPVDQYYTWDGSEDGIAASSTGAEIAYARYVKVVFTMHTRAWSFIDEVEIMGADGKLAGAQTIPPSPYDYQVTGADTAGINNLTLLYNGHYSNGDGDWTKETIMPHISYVDNQGEPLDWMFDGVLYLGLFSPNGKSFDGSATVQEWNWYLNKTFAAQGDMHQLNEAAKEVGQKLGDPNHKVKVVVMIPDPGEYLTDFGDVDGDGQSENFNAGQVGMEQAMINRKKGVSWWIDQVEARWAQATYSNLELSGLYWLSEQVSTSSIGPEMLESVSGMVHAKNMKLFWIPHFLAYKSYMWQDVGIDAAAFQPNYFFEEMSGDRIEDAAKTAKRYNMGVEIEFDSRLLTEPDIFRQRYIEYLDGGVKYGYMGSPFKAYYQGSGPVLRTAALSQDPDTRILYDWLYQFVKGTYVLNSGSSAALKQSVERFEAAGEFKNHGAARSLTAKLDSVIRSEQKQQTNQAVEHMNDFVEHLHSKQKSGHISGKAYQQLFNTAQCWLSNHQ
;
A
#
# COMPACT_ATOMS: atom_id res chain seq x y z
N MET A 1 17.90 -39.93 70.00
CA MET A 1 17.11 -40.64 71.02
C MET A 1 16.42 -41.81 70.31
N LEU A 2 16.92 -43.04 70.56
CA LEU A 2 16.40 -44.39 70.29
C LEU A 2 15.78 -44.70 68.90
N LEU A 3 16.45 -45.50 68.02
CA LEU A 3 16.43 -46.98 67.91
C LEU A 3 15.08 -47.50 67.33
N SER A 4 14.95 -48.43 66.37
CA SER A 4 15.86 -49.41 65.78
C SER A 4 15.15 -50.23 64.67
N MET A 5 15.94 -50.66 63.66
CA MET A 5 15.99 -52.00 63.03
C MET A 5 14.83 -52.65 62.21
N LYS A 6 15.18 -53.02 60.95
CA LYS A 6 15.18 -54.36 60.28
C LYS A 6 13.92 -55.24 60.35
N LYS A 7 13.54 -56.12 59.40
CA LYS A 7 13.89 -56.57 58.03
C LYS A 7 12.92 -57.75 57.75
N TRP A 8 12.67 -58.07 56.47
CA TRP A 8 12.33 -59.39 55.88
C TRP A 8 10.85 -59.81 55.59
N VAL A 9 10.71 -60.27 54.34
CA VAL A 9 9.71 -61.12 53.64
C VAL A 9 10.11 -62.62 53.84
N PRO A 10 9.40 -63.72 53.45
CA PRO A 10 8.05 -63.98 52.86
C PRO A 10 7.20 -65.03 53.62
N PHE A 11 5.97 -65.35 53.17
CA PHE A 11 5.53 -66.75 52.98
C PHE A 11 4.33 -66.86 52.01
N VAL A 12 4.44 -67.88 51.16
CA VAL A 12 3.55 -68.43 50.11
C VAL A 12 2.84 -69.65 50.72
N LEU A 13 1.54 -69.96 50.59
CA LEU A 13 0.73 -70.61 49.52
C LEU A 13 -0.54 -71.07 50.31
N ALA A 14 -1.81 -71.04 49.88
CA ALA A 14 -2.43 -71.90 48.87
C ALA A 14 -3.98 -71.90 49.02
N ALA A 15 -4.62 -72.30 47.92
CA ALA A 15 -5.93 -72.97 47.78
C ALA A 15 -7.18 -72.08 47.62
N LEU A 16 -8.11 -72.33 46.68
CA LEU A 16 -8.24 -73.04 45.39
C LEU A 16 -9.75 -72.93 45.05
N LEU A 17 -10.08 -72.68 43.77
CA LEU A 17 -11.34 -72.90 43.02
C LEU A 17 -12.68 -72.32 43.56
N MET A 18 -13.37 -71.36 42.90
CA MET A 18 -14.17 -71.46 41.64
C MET A 18 -15.25 -72.58 41.69
N VAL A 19 -16.57 -72.39 41.51
CA VAL A 19 -17.40 -71.43 40.75
C VAL A 19 -18.85 -71.44 41.30
N SER A 20 -19.56 -70.30 41.30
CA SER A 20 -20.93 -70.22 40.77
C SER A 20 -21.25 -68.78 40.33
N LEU A 21 -21.66 -68.66 39.08
CA LEU A 21 -21.98 -67.45 38.32
C LEU A 21 -23.42 -67.00 38.58
N LEU A 22 -23.67 -65.68 38.61
CA LEU A 22 -24.62 -64.93 37.77
C LEU A 22 -24.35 -63.40 37.96
N PRO A 23 -24.68 -62.55 36.97
CA PRO A 23 -23.85 -61.41 36.58
C PRO A 23 -24.18 -60.12 37.36
N ALA A 24 -23.14 -59.48 37.90
CA ALA A 24 -23.22 -58.08 38.27
C ALA A 24 -22.93 -57.24 37.01
N VAL A 25 -23.94 -56.50 36.56
CA VAL A 25 -23.81 -55.43 35.58
C VAL A 25 -22.81 -54.42 36.12
N LYS A 26 -21.60 -54.40 35.54
CA LYS A 26 -20.68 -53.28 35.69
C LYS A 26 -21.12 -52.23 34.68
N ALA A 27 -21.48 -51.05 35.19
CA ALA A 27 -21.55 -49.86 34.38
C ALA A 27 -20.16 -49.64 33.77
N GLU A 28 -20.07 -49.76 32.44
CA GLU A 28 -18.99 -49.16 31.68
C GLU A 28 -19.01 -47.66 31.97
N GLY A 29 -18.00 -47.20 32.70
CA GLY A 29 -17.68 -45.80 32.71
C GLY A 29 -17.32 -45.44 31.27
N ALA A 30 -18.19 -44.67 30.63
CA ALA A 30 -17.90 -44.04 29.36
C ALA A 30 -16.61 -43.23 29.52
N SER A 31 -15.48 -43.78 29.08
CA SER A 31 -14.35 -42.96 28.66
C SER A 31 -14.90 -42.04 27.58
N ALA A 32 -14.91 -40.73 27.84
CA ALA A 32 -15.09 -39.75 26.79
C ALA A 32 -13.97 -39.97 25.79
N SER A 33 -14.27 -40.74 24.74
CA SER A 33 -13.44 -40.80 23.55
C SER A 33 -13.31 -39.38 23.04
N ALA A 34 -12.08 -38.92 22.82
CA ALA A 34 -11.84 -37.77 21.97
C ALA A 34 -12.59 -38.02 20.66
N SER A 35 -13.69 -37.30 20.47
CA SER A 35 -14.36 -37.21 19.17
C SER A 35 -13.29 -36.73 18.20
N SER A 36 -12.82 -37.58 17.29
CA SER A 36 -12.14 -37.12 16.09
C SER A 36 -13.15 -36.23 15.37
N THR A 37 -13.02 -34.92 15.51
CA THR A 37 -13.84 -33.97 14.77
C THR A 37 -13.55 -34.20 13.30
N ASN A 38 -14.46 -34.89 12.60
CA ASN A 38 -14.29 -35.15 11.18
C ASN A 38 -14.67 -33.89 10.41
N TYR A 39 -13.65 -33.11 10.02
CA TYR A 39 -13.85 -32.05 9.04
C TYR A 39 -14.17 -32.64 7.66
N TYR A 40 -14.99 -31.96 6.89
CA TYR A 40 -15.25 -32.24 5.48
C TYR A 40 -15.24 -30.94 4.67
N ASN A 41 -15.08 -31.06 3.35
CA ASN A 41 -15.12 -29.89 2.47
C ASN A 41 -16.56 -29.35 2.39
N LEU A 42 -16.75 -28.13 2.85
CA LEU A 42 -18.01 -27.40 2.87
C LEU A 42 -18.33 -26.76 1.51
N ALA A 43 -17.31 -26.54 0.67
CA ALA A 43 -17.43 -25.82 -0.59
C ALA A 43 -18.41 -26.46 -1.61
N PRO A 44 -18.48 -27.80 -1.78
CA PRO A 44 -19.42 -28.43 -2.72
C PRO A 44 -20.91 -28.19 -2.41
N GLN A 45 -21.25 -27.78 -1.20
CA GLN A 45 -22.63 -27.44 -0.80
C GLN A 45 -22.89 -25.93 -0.79
N SER A 46 -21.87 -25.13 -1.09
CA SER A 46 -21.93 -23.67 -1.10
C SER A 46 -22.35 -23.13 -2.46
N THR A 47 -22.70 -21.85 -2.48
CA THR A 47 -22.76 -21.06 -3.73
C THR A 47 -21.72 -19.97 -3.67
N TYR A 48 -21.16 -19.54 -4.80
CA TYR A 48 -20.22 -18.43 -4.80
C TYR A 48 -20.45 -17.42 -5.91
N THR A 49 -19.90 -16.22 -5.72
CA THR A 49 -19.92 -15.13 -6.69
C THR A 49 -18.55 -14.50 -6.87
N TRP A 50 -18.28 -14.03 -8.08
CA TRP A 50 -17.08 -13.28 -8.42
C TRP A 50 -17.32 -11.77 -8.32
N SER A 51 -16.30 -11.01 -7.87
CA SER A 51 -16.30 -9.55 -8.00
C SER A 51 -16.25 -9.10 -9.47
N GLU A 52 -15.61 -9.91 -10.32
CA GLU A 52 -15.57 -9.72 -11.77
C GLU A 52 -15.59 -11.08 -12.47
N ALA A 53 -16.43 -11.21 -13.51
CA ALA A 53 -16.56 -12.46 -14.25
C ALA A 53 -15.22 -12.94 -14.84
N PRO A 54 -14.98 -14.25 -14.88
CA PRO A 54 -13.84 -14.82 -15.61
C PRO A 54 -13.88 -14.53 -17.10
N GLU A 55 -12.72 -14.62 -17.73
CA GLU A 55 -12.61 -14.45 -19.17
C GLU A 55 -13.30 -15.58 -19.92
N SER A 56 -13.98 -15.25 -21.03
CA SER A 56 -14.76 -16.23 -21.79
C SER A 56 -13.93 -17.38 -22.37
N ALA A 57 -12.61 -17.19 -22.49
CA ALA A 57 -11.67 -18.21 -22.95
C ALA A 57 -11.44 -19.31 -21.89
N TYR A 58 -11.57 -18.97 -20.60
CA TYR A 58 -11.42 -19.88 -19.46
C TYR A 58 -12.56 -19.63 -18.46
N PRO A 59 -13.80 -19.94 -18.86
CA PRO A 59 -14.99 -19.50 -18.15
C PRO A 59 -15.24 -20.34 -16.91
N ASP A 60 -16.05 -19.79 -16.00
CA ASP A 60 -16.67 -20.53 -14.90
C ASP A 60 -18.20 -20.52 -15.07
N PRO A 61 -18.84 -21.68 -15.28
CA PRO A 61 -20.29 -21.78 -15.32
C PRO A 61 -20.95 -21.65 -13.93
N GLY A 62 -20.16 -21.46 -12.86
CA GLY A 62 -20.63 -21.20 -11.50
C GLY A 62 -20.48 -22.38 -10.54
N ASN A 63 -19.68 -23.38 -10.89
CA ASN A 63 -19.45 -24.55 -10.05
C ASN A 63 -18.01 -25.08 -10.05
N LYS A 64 -17.13 -24.60 -10.95
CA LYS A 64 -15.77 -25.16 -11.11
C LYS A 64 -14.95 -25.07 -9.83
N LEU A 65 -15.09 -23.98 -9.07
CA LEU A 65 -14.34 -23.79 -7.83
C LEU A 65 -14.72 -24.72 -6.69
N THR A 66 -15.73 -25.56 -6.87
CA THR A 66 -16.37 -26.36 -5.81
C THR A 66 -16.76 -27.76 -6.27
N ASP A 67 -16.29 -28.19 -7.45
CA ASP A 67 -16.68 -29.48 -8.04
C ASP A 67 -15.70 -30.61 -7.70
N GLY A 68 -14.61 -30.31 -7.00
CA GLY A 68 -13.59 -31.26 -6.58
C GLY A 68 -12.63 -31.68 -7.70
N VAL A 69 -12.64 -31.00 -8.85
CA VAL A 69 -11.75 -31.27 -9.97
C VAL A 69 -10.52 -30.37 -9.88
N ILE A 70 -9.37 -30.99 -9.61
CA ILE A 70 -8.07 -30.30 -9.65
C ILE A 70 -7.53 -30.34 -11.08
N GLY A 71 -7.26 -29.16 -11.63
CA GLY A 71 -6.62 -28.94 -12.91
C GLY A 71 -5.18 -29.44 -12.92
N SER A 72 -4.80 -30.05 -14.03
CA SER A 72 -3.42 -30.45 -14.29
C SER A 72 -2.54 -29.26 -14.66
N THR A 73 -1.22 -29.47 -14.69
CA THR A 73 -0.26 -28.46 -15.19
C THR A 73 -0.38 -28.17 -16.70
N PHE A 74 -1.34 -28.80 -17.39
CA PHE A 74 -1.68 -28.47 -18.76
C PHE A 74 -2.62 -27.25 -18.81
N VAL A 75 -2.16 -26.16 -19.42
CA VAL A 75 -2.90 -24.88 -19.46
C VAL A 75 -4.30 -24.97 -20.10
N LEU A 76 -4.52 -25.89 -21.04
CA LEU A 76 -5.83 -26.08 -21.69
C LEU A 76 -6.73 -27.08 -20.94
N ASP A 77 -6.33 -27.51 -19.74
CA ASP A 77 -7.21 -28.29 -18.88
C ASP A 77 -8.49 -27.50 -18.58
N PRO A 78 -9.68 -28.04 -18.89
CA PRO A 78 -10.93 -27.32 -18.72
C PRO A 78 -11.29 -27.04 -17.26
N ALA A 79 -10.58 -27.62 -16.28
CA ALA A 79 -10.76 -27.26 -14.87
C ALA A 79 -10.39 -25.80 -14.58
N TRP A 80 -9.42 -25.24 -15.30
CA TRP A 80 -8.96 -23.87 -15.05
C TRP A 80 -10.02 -22.81 -15.38
N VAL A 81 -10.09 -21.82 -14.50
CA VAL A 81 -10.81 -20.55 -14.62
C VAL A 81 -9.77 -19.44 -14.71
N GLY A 82 -9.89 -18.59 -15.73
CA GLY A 82 -8.86 -17.60 -16.06
C GLY A 82 -9.33 -16.16 -15.89
N HIS A 83 -8.47 -15.35 -15.29
CA HIS A 83 -8.62 -13.90 -15.21
C HIS A 83 -7.39 -13.19 -15.76
N ILE A 84 -7.57 -11.96 -16.24
CA ILE A 84 -6.49 -11.10 -16.71
C ILE A 84 -6.77 -9.63 -16.37
N ARG A 85 -5.72 -8.88 -15.99
CA ARG A 85 -5.74 -7.42 -15.76
C ARG A 85 -6.75 -6.93 -14.70
N LYS A 86 -6.90 -5.61 -14.64
CA LYS A 86 -7.82 -4.85 -13.77
C LYS A 86 -7.51 -5.04 -12.29
N GLN A 87 -8.54 -5.16 -11.46
CA GLN A 87 -8.45 -5.13 -10.01
C GLN A 87 -8.20 -6.52 -9.42
N ALA A 88 -7.82 -6.61 -8.16
CA ALA A 88 -7.82 -7.88 -7.43
C ALA A 88 -9.18 -8.60 -7.57
N ARG A 89 -9.16 -9.93 -7.67
CA ARG A 89 -10.38 -10.74 -7.75
C ARG A 89 -10.83 -11.16 -6.36
N GLU A 90 -12.13 -11.07 -6.11
CA GLU A 90 -12.76 -11.52 -4.88
C GLU A 90 -13.78 -12.61 -5.21
N ILE A 91 -13.77 -13.67 -4.41
CA ILE A 91 -14.70 -14.81 -4.51
C ILE A 91 -15.40 -14.93 -3.17
N GLU A 92 -16.72 -14.80 -3.15
CA GLU A 92 -17.52 -14.89 -1.93
C GLU A 92 -18.37 -16.16 -1.93
N PHE A 93 -18.12 -17.05 -0.97
CA PHE A 93 -18.85 -18.29 -0.76
C PHE A 93 -19.92 -18.10 0.32
N ASP A 94 -21.16 -18.53 0.05
CA ASP A 94 -22.24 -18.69 1.03
C ASP A 94 -22.39 -20.16 1.39
N LEU A 95 -22.05 -20.51 2.64
CA LEU A 95 -22.15 -21.88 3.16
C LEU A 95 -23.59 -22.28 3.51
N GLY A 96 -24.57 -21.39 3.34
CA GLY A 96 -26.00 -21.58 3.61
C GLY A 96 -26.40 -21.38 5.08
N ALA A 97 -25.46 -21.58 6.01
CA ALA A 97 -25.62 -21.32 7.45
C ALA A 97 -24.25 -21.04 8.08
N SER A 98 -24.21 -20.51 9.31
CA SER A 98 -22.95 -20.37 10.04
C SER A 98 -22.38 -21.75 10.43
N LYS A 99 -21.13 -22.00 10.05
CA LYS A 99 -20.41 -23.27 10.21
C LYS A 99 -19.05 -23.04 10.85
N SER A 100 -18.48 -24.11 11.41
CA SER A 100 -17.09 -24.11 11.85
C SER A 100 -16.17 -24.31 10.66
N ILE A 101 -15.19 -23.43 10.50
CA ILE A 101 -14.25 -23.38 9.38
C ILE A 101 -12.84 -23.51 9.97
N ALA A 102 -12.12 -24.56 9.57
CA ALA A 102 -10.82 -24.92 10.13
C ALA A 102 -9.65 -24.70 9.14
N SER A 103 -9.91 -24.81 7.83
CA SER A 103 -8.90 -24.53 6.81
C SER A 103 -9.54 -24.08 5.50
N ILE A 104 -8.83 -23.25 4.75
CA ILE A 104 -9.14 -22.84 3.39
C ILE A 104 -7.91 -23.09 2.53
N LYS A 105 -8.10 -23.78 1.40
CA LYS A 105 -7.03 -24.13 0.47
C LYS A 105 -7.46 -23.78 -0.95
N VAL A 106 -6.60 -23.05 -1.67
CA VAL A 106 -6.88 -22.55 -3.03
C VAL A 106 -5.74 -22.91 -3.96
N HIS A 107 -6.04 -23.39 -5.16
CA HIS A 107 -5.05 -23.89 -6.11
C HIS A 107 -4.88 -22.99 -7.33
N PHE A 108 -3.63 -22.79 -7.75
CA PHE A 108 -3.27 -21.92 -8.86
C PHE A 108 -2.24 -22.56 -9.77
N LEU A 109 -2.20 -22.12 -11.03
CA LEU A 109 -1.19 -22.47 -12.04
C LEU A 109 -0.26 -21.30 -12.33
N GLN A 110 1.00 -21.61 -12.63
CA GLN A 110 1.95 -20.74 -13.32
C GLN A 110 2.50 -21.45 -14.55
N ASP A 111 2.52 -20.74 -15.67
CA ASP A 111 3.19 -21.16 -16.91
C ASP A 111 3.83 -19.91 -17.54
N TRP A 112 5.10 -19.70 -17.18
CA TRP A 112 5.87 -18.53 -17.54
C TRP A 112 7.25 -18.93 -18.09
N PRO A 113 7.67 -18.37 -19.25
CA PRO A 113 7.01 -17.33 -20.02
C PRO A 113 5.98 -17.84 -21.06
N SER A 114 5.73 -19.15 -21.17
CA SER A 114 5.05 -19.75 -22.33
C SER A 114 3.61 -19.25 -22.54
N SER A 115 2.77 -19.30 -21.49
CA SER A 115 1.35 -18.91 -21.57
C SER A 115 1.06 -17.58 -20.86
N ALA A 116 2.11 -16.91 -20.36
CA ALA A 116 2.00 -15.67 -19.59
C ALA A 116 1.03 -15.78 -18.40
N ILE A 117 1.08 -16.91 -17.66
CA ILE A 117 0.29 -17.14 -16.45
C ILE A 117 1.24 -17.06 -15.26
N LEU A 118 0.90 -16.23 -14.26
CA LEU A 118 1.69 -16.06 -13.06
C LEU A 118 0.85 -16.30 -11.82
N PHE A 119 1.50 -16.84 -10.79
CA PHE A 119 0.90 -16.93 -9.47
C PHE A 119 0.55 -15.54 -8.92
N PRO A 120 -0.57 -15.38 -8.19
CA PRO A 120 -0.84 -14.16 -7.45
C PRO A 120 0.25 -13.96 -6.38
N LEU A 121 0.74 -12.72 -6.19
CA LEU A 121 1.73 -12.49 -5.13
C LEU A 121 1.15 -12.69 -3.73
N THR A 122 -0.17 -12.51 -3.58
CA THR A 122 -0.86 -12.70 -2.31
C THR A 122 -2.26 -13.25 -2.53
N VAL A 123 -2.63 -14.24 -1.74
CA VAL A 123 -4.01 -14.71 -1.56
C VAL A 123 -4.43 -14.42 -0.12
N SER A 124 -5.54 -13.72 0.05
CA SER A 124 -6.09 -13.29 1.35
C SER A 124 -7.41 -13.99 1.60
N MET A 125 -7.61 -14.49 2.81
CA MET A 125 -8.76 -15.32 3.18
C MET A 125 -9.50 -14.69 4.36
N TYR A 126 -10.81 -14.60 4.23
CA TYR A 126 -11.69 -13.92 5.18
C TYR A 126 -12.94 -14.74 5.49
N VAL A 127 -13.57 -14.39 6.62
CA VAL A 127 -14.90 -14.88 6.99
C VAL A 127 -15.84 -13.74 7.36
N SER A 128 -17.14 -13.95 7.22
CA SER A 128 -18.17 -12.96 7.59
C SER A 128 -19.49 -13.65 7.97
N ASP A 129 -20.32 -12.96 8.75
CA ASP A 129 -21.70 -13.36 9.02
C ASP A 129 -22.74 -12.55 8.21
N ASP A 130 -22.34 -11.47 7.52
CA ASP A 130 -23.25 -10.53 6.87
C ASP A 130 -22.85 -10.08 5.45
N LYS A 131 -21.68 -10.49 4.95
CA LYS A 131 -21.06 -10.07 3.67
C LYS A 131 -20.60 -8.61 3.60
N GLU A 132 -20.82 -7.83 4.64
CA GLU A 132 -20.43 -6.41 4.71
C GLU A 132 -19.15 -6.27 5.53
N HIS A 133 -19.09 -6.94 6.67
CA HIS A 133 -17.98 -6.88 7.61
C HIS A 133 -17.18 -8.19 7.57
N TRP A 134 -15.92 -8.09 7.14
CA TRP A 134 -15.06 -9.24 6.90
C TRP A 134 -13.95 -9.33 7.94
N ALA A 135 -13.79 -10.49 8.57
CA ALA A 135 -12.69 -10.79 9.48
C ALA A 135 -11.56 -11.50 8.71
N LEU A 136 -10.33 -11.01 8.85
CA LEU A 136 -9.15 -11.63 8.26
C LEU A 136 -8.82 -12.95 8.97
N LEU A 137 -8.63 -14.01 8.19
CA LEU A 137 -8.02 -15.26 8.65
C LEU A 137 -6.52 -15.24 8.38
N SER A 138 -6.12 -14.97 7.13
CA SER A 138 -4.71 -14.96 6.75
C SER A 138 -4.45 -14.26 5.41
N HIS A 139 -3.22 -13.80 5.26
CA HIS A 139 -2.60 -13.44 3.98
C HIS A 139 -1.50 -14.46 3.69
N LYS A 140 -1.48 -15.01 2.47
CA LYS A 140 -0.50 -16.01 2.03
C LYS A 140 0.23 -15.51 0.79
N ALA A 141 1.54 -15.42 0.88
CA ALA A 141 2.42 -15.09 -0.24
C ALA A 141 2.68 -16.31 -1.13
N THR A 142 3.04 -16.08 -2.40
CA THR A 142 3.56 -17.15 -3.27
C THR A 142 4.88 -17.72 -2.70
N GLU A 143 5.03 -19.04 -2.69
CA GLU A 143 6.28 -19.70 -2.25
C GLU A 143 7.26 -19.95 -3.39
N LYS A 144 6.77 -19.95 -4.64
CA LYS A 144 7.56 -20.28 -5.84
C LYS A 144 8.09 -19.08 -6.60
N LEU A 145 7.57 -17.87 -6.30
CA LEU A 145 7.89 -16.61 -7.00
C LEU A 145 7.66 -16.70 -8.53
N TRP A 146 7.91 -15.60 -9.23
CA TRP A 146 7.86 -15.56 -10.69
C TRP A 146 9.21 -15.94 -11.26
N VAL A 147 9.30 -17.14 -11.83
CA VAL A 147 10.54 -17.68 -12.39
C VAL A 147 10.24 -18.33 -13.74
N ASP A 148 11.19 -18.21 -14.67
CA ASP A 148 11.13 -18.90 -15.95
C ASP A 148 11.23 -20.41 -15.74
N GLY A 149 10.32 -21.17 -16.34
CA GLY A 149 10.32 -22.62 -16.16
C GLY A 149 9.17 -23.36 -16.85
N PRO A 150 9.12 -24.70 -16.70
CA PRO A 150 7.95 -25.46 -17.11
C PRO A 150 6.72 -25.08 -16.27
N PRO A 151 5.50 -25.40 -16.72
CA PRO A 151 4.30 -25.19 -15.93
C PRO A 151 4.39 -25.85 -14.56
N VAL A 152 4.05 -25.09 -13.52
CA VAL A 152 4.03 -25.52 -12.12
C VAL A 152 2.77 -25.00 -11.46
N ASP A 153 2.25 -25.72 -10.48
CA ASP A 153 1.10 -25.32 -9.69
C ASP A 153 1.48 -24.97 -8.24
N GLN A 154 0.60 -24.35 -7.47
CA GLN A 154 0.78 -24.27 -6.03
C GLN A 154 -0.56 -24.10 -5.30
N TYR A 155 -0.55 -24.47 -4.01
CA TYR A 155 -1.65 -24.19 -3.10
C TYR A 155 -1.31 -23.02 -2.19
N TYR A 156 -2.30 -22.19 -1.92
CA TYR A 156 -2.29 -21.23 -0.81
C TYR A 156 -3.22 -21.78 0.24
N THR A 157 -2.70 -22.04 1.44
CA THR A 157 -3.44 -22.69 2.52
C THR A 157 -3.39 -21.83 3.76
N TRP A 158 -4.56 -21.54 4.32
CA TRP A 158 -4.71 -21.22 5.72
C TRP A 158 -5.16 -22.49 6.45
N ASP A 159 -4.41 -22.92 7.47
CA ASP A 159 -4.78 -24.00 8.38
C ASP A 159 -4.78 -23.41 9.79
N GLY A 160 -5.97 -23.31 10.40
CA GLY A 160 -6.08 -22.67 11.70
C GLY A 160 -5.32 -23.39 12.82
N SER A 161 -4.99 -24.68 12.68
CA SER A 161 -4.17 -25.41 13.66
C SER A 161 -2.67 -25.12 13.55
N GLU A 162 -2.21 -24.66 12.38
CA GLU A 162 -0.81 -24.28 12.14
C GLU A 162 -0.62 -22.76 12.24
N ASP A 163 -1.54 -22.00 11.63
CA ASP A 163 -1.46 -20.55 11.48
C ASP A 163 -2.15 -19.78 12.62
N GLY A 164 -3.16 -20.38 13.25
CA GLY A 164 -4.09 -19.67 14.13
C GLY A 164 -4.89 -18.58 13.40
N ILE A 165 -5.48 -17.67 14.19
CA ILE A 165 -6.18 -16.48 13.71
C ILE A 165 -5.70 -15.27 14.54
N ALA A 166 -4.86 -14.42 13.95
CA ALA A 166 -4.21 -13.30 14.65
C ALA A 166 -5.21 -12.33 15.32
N ALA A 167 -6.35 -12.08 14.67
CA ALA A 167 -7.41 -11.22 15.21
C ALA A 167 -8.15 -11.82 16.42
N SER A 168 -7.92 -13.10 16.75
CA SER A 168 -8.50 -13.72 17.94
C SER A 168 -7.71 -13.38 19.20
N SER A 169 -8.36 -12.70 20.13
CA SER A 169 -7.81 -12.41 21.47
C SER A 169 -7.43 -13.63 22.31
N THR A 170 -7.84 -14.84 21.90
CA THR A 170 -7.59 -16.10 22.62
C THR A 170 -6.84 -17.14 21.77
N GLY A 171 -6.34 -16.77 20.59
CA GLY A 171 -5.65 -17.70 19.69
C GLY A 171 -6.57 -18.78 19.11
N ALA A 172 -7.72 -18.38 18.56
CA ALA A 172 -8.64 -19.32 17.91
C ALA A 172 -8.00 -20.00 16.70
N GLU A 173 -8.26 -21.31 16.58
CA GLU A 173 -7.84 -22.14 15.44
C GLU A 173 -9.02 -22.47 14.51
N ILE A 174 -10.25 -22.16 14.92
CA ILE A 174 -11.47 -22.47 14.16
C ILE A 174 -12.34 -21.22 14.14
N ALA A 175 -12.67 -20.74 12.94
CA ALA A 175 -13.62 -19.66 12.75
C ALA A 175 -15.06 -20.19 12.76
N TYR A 176 -16.02 -19.40 13.25
CA TYR A 176 -17.45 -19.68 13.16
C TYR A 176 -18.13 -18.55 12.40
N ALA A 177 -18.53 -18.83 11.16
CA ALA A 177 -19.10 -17.85 10.24
C ALA A 177 -19.92 -18.50 9.13
N ARG A 178 -20.75 -17.72 8.43
CA ARG A 178 -21.54 -18.19 7.27
C ARG A 178 -20.84 -18.02 5.94
N TYR A 179 -20.10 -16.93 5.76
CA TYR A 179 -19.49 -16.55 4.50
C TYR A 179 -17.99 -16.70 4.56
N VAL A 180 -17.39 -17.14 3.46
CA VAL A 180 -15.95 -17.19 3.24
C VAL A 180 -15.61 -16.32 2.03
N LYS A 181 -14.53 -15.54 2.10
CA LYS A 181 -14.04 -14.78 0.95
C LYS A 181 -12.58 -15.06 0.68
N VAL A 182 -12.26 -15.29 -0.58
CA VAL A 182 -10.89 -15.42 -1.10
C VAL A 182 -10.62 -14.21 -1.99
N VAL A 183 -9.50 -13.52 -1.76
CA VAL A 183 -9.05 -12.39 -2.57
C VAL A 183 -7.64 -12.65 -3.08
N PHE A 184 -7.39 -12.49 -4.38
CA PHE A 184 -6.05 -12.66 -4.92
C PHE A 184 -5.63 -11.48 -5.81
N THR A 185 -4.33 -11.13 -5.72
CA THR A 185 -3.76 -10.02 -6.49
C THR A 185 -3.59 -10.41 -7.96
N MET A 186 -3.82 -9.44 -8.84
CA MET A 186 -3.65 -9.62 -10.29
C MET A 186 -2.33 -9.02 -10.76
N HIS A 187 -1.62 -9.74 -11.63
CA HIS A 187 -0.50 -9.16 -12.36
C HIS A 187 -1.00 -8.17 -13.43
N THR A 188 -0.21 -7.13 -13.72
CA THR A 188 -0.62 -6.06 -14.64
C THR A 188 -0.70 -6.52 -16.11
N ARG A 189 0.02 -7.60 -16.46
CA ARG A 189 0.19 -8.08 -17.84
C ARG A 189 0.01 -9.58 -18.03
N ALA A 190 -0.16 -10.34 -16.96
CA ALA A 190 -0.23 -11.80 -16.99
C ALA A 190 -1.61 -12.29 -16.55
N TRP A 191 -1.94 -13.51 -16.95
CA TRP A 191 -3.11 -14.24 -16.50
C TRP A 191 -2.92 -14.76 -15.07
N SER A 192 -4.04 -14.99 -14.39
CA SER A 192 -4.11 -15.77 -13.14
C SER A 192 -5.14 -16.88 -13.32
N PHE A 193 -4.72 -18.12 -13.06
CA PHE A 193 -5.51 -19.33 -13.27
C PHE A 193 -5.77 -20.02 -11.94
N ILE A 194 -7.04 -20.32 -11.67
CA ILE A 194 -7.57 -20.96 -10.47
C ILE A 194 -8.59 -22.02 -10.88
N ASP A 195 -8.68 -23.12 -10.16
CA ASP A 195 -9.57 -24.26 -10.46
C ASP A 195 -10.48 -24.61 -9.27
N GLU A 196 -9.95 -24.81 -8.06
CA GLU A 196 -10.68 -25.33 -6.89
C GLU A 196 -10.38 -24.54 -5.61
N VAL A 197 -11.42 -24.36 -4.79
CA VAL A 197 -11.35 -23.84 -3.42
C VAL A 197 -11.94 -24.87 -2.45
N GLU A 198 -11.09 -25.42 -1.59
CA GLU A 198 -11.52 -26.32 -0.51
C GLU A 198 -11.72 -25.52 0.80
N ILE A 199 -12.86 -25.68 1.45
CA ILE A 199 -13.19 -25.06 2.75
C ILE A 199 -13.46 -26.19 3.74
N MET A 200 -12.45 -26.57 4.53
CA MET A 200 -12.56 -27.68 5.47
C MET A 200 -13.19 -27.22 6.78
N GLY A 201 -14.22 -27.93 7.23
CA GLY A 201 -14.96 -27.54 8.44
C GLY A 201 -16.03 -28.55 8.84
N ALA A 202 -16.99 -28.09 9.65
CA ALA A 202 -18.13 -28.90 10.08
C ALA A 202 -19.40 -28.06 10.22
N ASP A 203 -20.55 -28.71 10.06
CA ASP A 203 -21.84 -28.12 10.37
C ASP A 203 -21.96 -27.69 11.85
N GLY A 204 -22.61 -26.55 12.07
CA GLY A 204 -22.82 -26.00 13.40
C GLY A 204 -21.54 -25.42 14.02
N LYS A 205 -21.61 -25.10 15.30
CA LYS A 205 -20.50 -24.51 16.06
C LYS A 205 -19.79 -25.58 16.88
N LEU A 206 -18.58 -25.95 16.47
CA LEU A 206 -17.72 -26.87 17.20
C LEU A 206 -17.16 -26.23 18.48
N ALA A 207 -16.70 -27.09 19.40
CA ALA A 207 -15.92 -26.64 20.55
C ALA A 207 -14.64 -25.94 20.06
N GLY A 208 -14.33 -24.78 20.64
CA GLY A 208 -13.18 -23.96 20.24
C GLY A 208 -13.45 -23.01 19.06
N ALA A 209 -14.55 -23.18 18.31
CA ALA A 209 -14.88 -22.29 17.20
C ALA A 209 -15.35 -20.91 17.67
N GLN A 210 -14.83 -19.84 17.05
CA GLN A 210 -15.08 -18.46 17.44
C GLN A 210 -15.56 -17.60 16.29
N THR A 211 -16.50 -16.70 16.58
CA THR A 211 -16.81 -15.59 15.68
C THR A 211 -15.66 -14.59 15.78
N ILE A 212 -15.01 -14.31 14.65
CA ILE A 212 -13.82 -13.47 14.60
C ILE A 212 -14.27 -12.02 14.38
N PRO A 213 -13.73 -11.04 15.13
CA PRO A 213 -14.06 -9.64 14.91
C PRO A 213 -13.64 -9.20 13.50
N PRO A 214 -14.48 -8.43 12.78
CA PRO A 214 -14.13 -7.88 11.48
C PRO A 214 -12.86 -7.02 11.51
N SER A 215 -12.09 -7.09 10.43
CA SER A 215 -10.92 -6.25 10.18
C SER A 215 -11.36 -5.10 9.27
N PRO A 216 -11.41 -3.84 9.75
CA PRO A 216 -11.83 -2.74 8.91
C PRO A 216 -10.84 -2.53 7.76
N TYR A 217 -11.36 -2.44 6.54
CA TYR A 217 -10.59 -2.01 5.37
C TYR A 217 -10.48 -0.49 5.39
N ASP A 218 -9.53 0.02 6.18
CA ASP A 218 -9.30 1.44 6.35
C ASP A 218 -7.84 1.79 6.08
N TYR A 219 -7.61 3.03 5.64
CA TYR A 219 -6.25 3.53 5.46
C TYR A 219 -5.54 3.71 6.81
N GLN A 220 -4.21 3.72 6.76
CA GLN A 220 -3.44 4.27 7.87
C GLN A 220 -3.79 5.76 8.05
N VAL A 221 -4.32 6.13 9.21
CA VAL A 221 -4.57 7.53 9.55
C VAL A 221 -3.34 8.17 10.17
N THR A 222 -3.15 9.46 9.94
CA THR A 222 -2.10 10.23 10.61
C THR A 222 -2.22 10.14 12.13
N GLY A 223 -1.10 9.89 12.79
CA GLY A 223 -1.07 9.70 14.24
C GLY A 223 0.34 9.46 14.76
N ALA A 224 0.46 8.82 15.93
CA ALA A 224 1.75 8.55 16.54
C ALA A 224 2.67 7.72 15.64
N ASP A 225 2.13 6.74 14.91
CA ASP A 225 2.91 5.83 14.06
C ASP A 225 3.45 6.51 12.80
N THR A 226 2.80 7.56 12.32
CA THR A 226 3.32 8.40 11.22
C THR A 226 4.19 9.55 11.72
N ALA A 227 4.58 9.55 13.02
CA ALA A 227 5.16 10.70 13.71
C ALA A 227 4.31 11.99 13.57
N GLY A 228 3.01 11.86 13.33
CA GLY A 228 2.08 12.94 13.03
C GLY A 228 2.29 13.58 11.67
N ILE A 229 2.94 12.91 10.72
CA ILE A 229 3.04 13.32 9.31
C ILE A 229 1.77 12.88 8.58
N ASN A 230 1.12 13.79 7.85
CA ASN A 230 0.01 13.48 6.95
C ASN A 230 0.45 13.41 5.49
N ASN A 231 1.38 14.27 5.09
CA ASN A 231 1.84 14.42 3.72
C ASN A 231 3.37 14.44 3.66
N LEU A 232 3.97 13.27 3.38
CA LEU A 232 5.40 13.08 3.24
C LEU A 232 5.83 13.34 1.78
N THR A 233 6.61 14.39 1.52
CA THR A 233 7.20 14.62 0.19
C THR A 233 8.57 13.96 0.06
N LEU A 234 8.83 13.32 -1.08
CA LEU A 234 10.09 12.62 -1.35
C LEU A 234 11.06 13.53 -2.09
N LEU A 235 12.17 13.92 -1.47
CA LEU A 235 13.25 14.66 -2.11
C LEU A 235 14.39 13.71 -2.48
N TYR A 236 14.41 13.28 -3.74
CA TYR A 236 15.48 12.44 -4.25
C TYR A 236 16.79 13.25 -4.31
N ASN A 237 17.79 12.89 -3.52
CA ASN A 237 19.06 13.61 -3.41
C ASN A 237 20.30 12.73 -3.70
N GLY A 238 20.09 11.63 -4.44
CA GLY A 238 21.15 10.82 -5.03
C GLY A 238 21.93 11.55 -6.13
N HIS A 239 22.82 10.85 -6.83
CA HIS A 239 23.59 11.44 -7.93
C HIS A 239 22.77 11.49 -9.22
N TYR A 240 22.69 12.69 -9.80
CA TYR A 240 22.17 12.93 -11.15
C TYR A 240 23.14 13.82 -11.91
N SER A 241 23.41 13.50 -13.17
CA SER A 241 24.41 14.22 -13.98
C SER A 241 24.03 15.68 -14.27
N ASN A 242 22.75 16.01 -14.18
CA ASN A 242 22.20 17.35 -14.34
C ASN A 242 22.09 18.14 -13.03
N GLY A 243 22.46 17.55 -11.89
CA GLY A 243 22.36 18.17 -10.57
C GLY A 243 20.96 18.13 -9.93
N ASP A 244 20.01 17.37 -10.48
CA ASP A 244 18.63 17.30 -9.94
C ASP A 244 18.54 16.71 -8.52
N GLY A 245 19.61 16.10 -8.02
CA GLY A 245 19.73 15.64 -6.64
C GLY A 245 20.31 16.68 -5.68
N ASP A 246 20.73 17.86 -6.16
CA ASP A 246 21.31 18.92 -5.33
C ASP A 246 20.23 19.94 -4.96
N TRP A 247 19.69 19.81 -3.74
CA TRP A 247 18.56 20.63 -3.31
C TRP A 247 19.04 21.96 -2.74
N THR A 248 18.47 23.07 -3.22
CA THR A 248 18.70 24.41 -2.66
C THR A 248 17.47 24.85 -1.89
N LYS A 249 17.65 25.87 -1.04
CA LYS A 249 16.55 26.50 -0.31
C LYS A 249 15.38 26.86 -1.25
N GLU A 250 15.67 27.46 -2.40
CA GLU A 250 14.68 27.95 -3.35
C GLU A 250 13.92 26.82 -4.07
N THR A 251 14.53 25.65 -4.27
CA THR A 251 13.85 24.48 -4.86
C THR A 251 13.05 23.71 -3.83
N ILE A 252 13.42 23.79 -2.55
CA ILE A 252 12.71 23.17 -1.43
C ILE A 252 11.46 23.98 -1.03
N MET A 253 11.51 25.32 -1.02
CA MET A 253 10.41 26.16 -0.52
C MET A 253 9.00 25.78 -1.04
N PRO A 254 8.79 25.48 -2.34
CA PRO A 254 7.47 25.09 -2.86
C PRO A 254 6.97 23.73 -2.39
N HIS A 255 7.83 22.90 -1.77
CA HIS A 255 7.44 21.63 -1.18
C HIS A 255 6.91 21.85 0.24
N ILE A 256 7.65 22.57 1.08
CA ILE A 256 7.25 22.79 2.48
C ILE A 256 6.22 23.92 2.64
N SER A 257 6.06 24.78 1.64
CA SER A 257 5.09 25.88 1.64
C SER A 257 4.39 26.02 0.31
N TYR A 258 3.14 26.47 0.36
CA TYR A 258 2.43 26.98 -0.81
C TYR A 258 2.91 28.40 -1.11
N VAL A 259 3.42 28.63 -2.32
CA VAL A 259 3.95 29.94 -2.74
C VAL A 259 3.11 30.62 -3.82
N ASP A 260 3.15 31.95 -3.87
CA ASP A 260 2.58 32.74 -4.97
C ASP A 260 3.43 32.67 -6.26
N ASN A 261 3.06 33.43 -7.29
CA ASN A 261 3.79 33.45 -8.58
C ASN A 261 5.16 34.14 -8.49
N GLN A 262 5.47 34.79 -7.37
CA GLN A 262 6.75 35.44 -7.08
C GLN A 262 7.63 34.54 -6.19
N GLY A 263 7.11 33.42 -5.69
CA GLY A 263 7.81 32.51 -4.79
C GLY A 263 7.68 32.91 -3.32
N GLU A 264 6.76 33.81 -2.99
CA GLU A 264 6.50 34.20 -1.61
C GLU A 264 5.59 33.17 -0.93
N PRO A 265 5.99 32.60 0.23
CA PRO A 265 5.17 31.68 1.02
C PRO A 265 3.87 32.31 1.50
N LEU A 266 2.77 31.56 1.33
CA LEU A 266 1.41 31.93 1.73
C LEU A 266 0.81 30.98 2.79
N ASP A 267 1.20 29.71 2.80
CA ASP A 267 0.77 28.71 3.80
C ASP A 267 1.78 27.54 3.86
N TRP A 268 1.73 26.73 4.91
CA TRP A 268 2.41 25.44 4.99
C TRP A 268 1.73 24.41 4.07
N MET A 269 2.53 23.56 3.44
CA MET A 269 2.08 22.54 2.48
C MET A 269 2.38 21.12 2.99
N PHE A 270 3.51 20.52 2.60
CA PHE A 270 3.91 19.20 3.10
C PHE A 270 4.47 19.30 4.53
N ASP A 271 4.05 18.39 5.41
CA ASP A 271 4.39 18.39 6.84
C ASP A 271 5.49 17.38 7.21
N GLY A 272 5.95 16.59 6.24
CA GLY A 272 7.13 15.73 6.35
C GLY A 272 7.95 15.72 5.06
N VAL A 273 9.27 15.57 5.20
CA VAL A 273 10.22 15.44 4.08
C VAL A 273 11.00 14.14 4.23
N LEU A 274 11.03 13.32 3.19
CA LEU A 274 11.89 12.16 3.06
C LEU A 274 13.06 12.48 2.13
N TYR A 275 14.30 12.36 2.61
CA TYR A 275 15.50 12.36 1.76
C TYR A 275 15.95 10.93 1.45
N LEU A 276 16.07 10.63 0.15
CA LEU A 276 16.52 9.35 -0.37
C LEU A 276 17.31 9.50 -1.68
N GLY A 277 18.13 8.51 -2.05
CA GLY A 277 18.86 8.51 -3.31
C GLY A 277 19.02 7.09 -3.85
N LEU A 278 18.90 6.94 -5.17
CA LEU A 278 19.00 5.62 -5.82
C LEU A 278 20.44 5.26 -6.18
N PHE A 279 21.23 6.22 -6.68
CA PHE A 279 22.57 5.96 -7.20
C PHE A 279 23.63 6.90 -6.63
N SER A 280 24.85 6.39 -6.50
CA SER A 280 26.06 7.17 -6.24
C SER A 280 26.70 7.69 -7.54
N PRO A 281 27.70 8.60 -7.48
CA PRO A 281 28.41 9.09 -8.66
C PRO A 281 29.13 8.01 -9.47
N ASN A 282 29.46 6.88 -8.83
CA ASN A 282 30.12 5.75 -9.47
C ASN A 282 29.11 4.75 -10.06
N GLY A 283 27.81 5.07 -10.06
CA GLY A 283 26.75 4.25 -10.63
C GLY A 283 26.33 3.05 -9.77
N LYS A 284 26.78 2.97 -8.53
CA LYS A 284 26.36 1.94 -7.57
C LYS A 284 24.99 2.29 -7.00
N SER A 285 24.09 1.32 -6.98
CA SER A 285 22.72 1.47 -6.45
C SER A 285 22.70 1.27 -4.94
N PHE A 286 22.04 2.20 -4.23
CA PHE A 286 21.73 2.09 -2.80
C PHE A 286 20.70 0.99 -2.50
N ASP A 287 20.05 0.46 -3.52
CA ASP A 287 19.21 -0.73 -3.46
C ASP A 287 20.07 -2.01 -3.65
N GLY A 288 20.98 -2.27 -2.69
CA GLY A 288 21.64 -3.56 -2.55
C GLY A 288 23.04 -3.74 -3.17
N SER A 289 23.61 -2.73 -3.84
CA SER A 289 24.94 -2.86 -4.49
C SER A 289 26.00 -1.84 -4.04
N ALA A 290 25.60 -0.84 -3.26
CA ALA A 290 26.45 0.21 -2.73
C ALA A 290 27.26 -0.29 -1.53
N THR A 291 28.54 0.11 -1.48
CA THR A 291 29.45 -0.20 -0.36
C THR A 291 29.46 0.93 0.67
N VAL A 292 30.19 0.75 1.77
CA VAL A 292 30.39 1.80 2.78
C VAL A 292 30.97 3.08 2.18
N GLN A 293 31.71 3.00 1.06
CA GLN A 293 32.21 4.17 0.34
C GLN A 293 31.06 5.03 -0.20
N GLU A 294 30.08 4.41 -0.86
CA GLU A 294 28.91 5.10 -1.39
C GLU A 294 27.99 5.60 -0.29
N TRP A 295 27.83 4.81 0.77
CA TRP A 295 27.04 5.19 1.94
C TRP A 295 27.63 6.45 2.58
N ASN A 296 28.96 6.49 2.77
CA ASN A 296 29.66 7.68 3.24
C ASN A 296 29.50 8.87 2.29
N TRP A 297 29.58 8.66 0.97
CA TRP A 297 29.38 9.74 0.01
C TRP A 297 27.99 10.39 0.19
N TYR A 298 26.93 9.58 0.29
CA TYR A 298 25.58 10.08 0.48
C TYR A 298 25.43 10.87 1.79
N LEU A 299 25.93 10.30 2.90
CA LEU A 299 25.88 10.95 4.21
C LEU A 299 26.67 12.26 4.20
N ASN A 300 27.85 12.29 3.58
CA ASN A 300 28.68 13.47 3.51
C ASN A 300 28.07 14.57 2.63
N LYS A 301 27.39 14.21 1.54
CA LYS A 301 26.63 15.16 0.71
C LYS A 301 25.43 15.73 1.46
N THR A 302 24.59 14.86 2.01
CA THR A 302 23.32 15.23 2.65
C THR A 302 23.53 16.12 3.86
N PHE A 303 24.50 15.78 4.72
CA PHE A 303 24.80 16.49 5.97
C PHE A 303 25.98 17.47 5.87
N ALA A 304 26.45 17.79 4.66
CA ALA A 304 27.51 18.78 4.50
C ALA A 304 27.09 20.13 5.12
N ALA A 305 28.06 20.97 5.47
CA ALA A 305 27.79 22.30 6.03
C ALA A 305 26.89 23.18 5.14
N GLN A 306 26.86 22.90 3.83
CA GLN A 306 25.98 23.53 2.83
C GLN A 306 25.19 22.48 2.03
N GLY A 307 25.01 21.27 2.60
CA GLY A 307 24.34 20.15 1.95
C GLY A 307 22.82 20.27 2.00
N ASP A 308 22.14 19.25 1.45
CA ASP A 308 20.68 19.23 1.29
C ASP A 308 19.93 19.51 2.60
N MET A 309 20.38 18.91 3.72
CA MET A 309 19.73 19.08 5.02
C MET A 309 19.90 20.50 5.59
N HIS A 310 21.04 21.14 5.33
CA HIS A 310 21.23 22.55 5.66
C HIS A 310 20.28 23.43 4.85
N GLN A 311 20.11 23.14 3.55
CA GLN A 311 19.22 23.89 2.67
C GLN A 311 17.75 23.73 3.06
N LEU A 312 17.33 22.54 3.50
CA LEU A 312 16.00 22.33 4.08
C LEU A 312 15.80 23.15 5.37
N ASN A 313 16.79 23.17 6.26
CA ASN A 313 16.70 23.95 7.50
C ASN A 313 16.59 25.47 7.22
N GLU A 314 17.35 25.99 6.26
CA GLU A 314 17.25 27.41 5.89
C GLU A 314 15.92 27.74 5.19
N ALA A 315 15.36 26.81 4.40
CA ALA A 315 14.04 26.97 3.81
C ALA A 315 12.95 27.02 4.90
N ALA A 316 12.99 26.08 5.86
CA ALA A 316 12.05 26.03 6.97
C ALA A 316 12.11 27.29 7.85
N LYS A 317 13.32 27.82 8.11
CA LYS A 317 13.52 29.10 8.80
C LYS A 317 12.85 30.26 8.06
N GLU A 318 13.13 30.40 6.77
CA GLU A 318 12.62 31.52 5.99
C GLU A 318 11.09 31.46 5.86
N VAL A 319 10.54 30.29 5.57
CA VAL A 319 9.09 30.07 5.52
C VAL A 319 8.45 30.38 6.88
N GLY A 320 9.00 29.84 7.98
CA GLY A 320 8.50 30.11 9.32
C GLY A 320 8.51 31.60 9.68
N GLN A 321 9.56 32.32 9.31
CA GLN A 321 9.61 33.78 9.49
C GLN A 321 8.54 34.51 8.68
N LYS A 322 8.39 34.18 7.38
CA LYS A 322 7.42 34.83 6.48
C LYS A 322 5.96 34.53 6.87
N LEU A 323 5.68 33.34 7.38
CA LEU A 323 4.35 32.91 7.83
C LEU A 323 4.04 33.30 9.29
N GLY A 324 4.99 33.89 10.02
CA GLY A 324 4.80 34.26 11.42
C GLY A 324 4.83 33.08 12.41
N ASP A 325 5.39 31.94 12.01
CA ASP A 325 5.64 30.74 12.82
C ASP A 325 7.14 30.37 12.83
N PRO A 326 8.02 31.20 13.44
CA PRO A 326 9.47 31.04 13.35
C PRO A 326 10.00 29.78 14.09
N ASN A 327 9.20 29.18 14.96
CA ASN A 327 9.56 28.00 15.74
C ASN A 327 9.05 26.69 15.12
N HIS A 328 8.41 26.77 13.94
CA HIS A 328 7.96 25.60 13.21
C HIS A 328 9.14 24.64 12.93
N LYS A 329 8.87 23.34 13.08
CA LYS A 329 9.81 22.28 12.75
C LYS A 329 9.25 21.37 11.67
N VAL A 330 9.93 21.31 10.53
CA VAL A 330 9.63 20.34 9.48
C VAL A 330 10.17 18.98 9.91
N LYS A 331 9.33 17.96 9.81
CA LYS A 331 9.70 16.58 10.14
C LYS A 331 10.50 15.96 9.01
N VAL A 332 11.54 15.23 9.37
CA VAL A 332 12.49 14.65 8.43
C VAL A 332 12.55 13.14 8.61
N VAL A 333 12.51 12.44 7.49
CA VAL A 333 12.77 11.02 7.33
C VAL A 333 14.00 10.85 6.44
N VAL A 334 14.91 9.95 6.79
CA VAL A 334 16.13 9.67 5.99
C VAL A 334 16.15 8.21 5.57
N MET A 335 16.50 7.92 4.32
CA MET A 335 16.60 6.54 3.86
C MET A 335 17.58 5.68 4.69
N ILE A 336 17.31 4.39 4.74
CA ILE A 336 18.21 3.29 5.07
C ILE A 336 18.45 2.57 3.74
N PRO A 337 19.67 2.58 3.17
CA PRO A 337 19.99 1.82 1.98
C PRO A 337 19.77 0.33 2.22
N ASP A 338 19.38 -0.42 1.17
CA ASP A 338 19.37 -1.88 1.26
C ASP A 338 20.83 -2.37 1.30
N PRO A 339 21.27 -3.09 2.34
CA PRO A 339 22.59 -3.71 2.36
C PRO A 339 22.76 -4.77 1.27
N GLY A 340 21.68 -5.27 0.66
CA GLY A 340 21.74 -6.34 -0.34
C GLY A 340 22.19 -7.67 0.25
N GLU A 341 22.23 -8.71 -0.59
CA GLU A 341 22.47 -10.09 -0.13
C GLU A 341 23.72 -10.75 -0.73
N TYR A 342 24.39 -10.07 -1.64
CA TYR A 342 25.45 -10.68 -2.46
C TYR A 342 26.78 -9.93 -2.45
N LEU A 343 26.87 -8.78 -1.75
CA LEU A 343 28.11 -8.05 -1.59
C LEU A 343 29.13 -8.87 -0.80
N THR A 344 30.32 -9.05 -1.37
CA THR A 344 31.40 -9.82 -0.74
C THR A 344 32.42 -8.96 -0.01
N ASP A 345 32.40 -7.66 -0.28
CA ASP A 345 33.31 -6.64 0.24
C ASP A 345 32.54 -5.32 0.39
N PHE A 346 31.78 -5.18 1.48
CA PHE A 346 31.01 -3.98 1.78
C PHE A 346 31.88 -2.85 2.34
N GLY A 347 32.91 -3.20 3.10
CA GLY A 347 33.81 -2.30 3.81
C GLY A 347 33.76 -2.53 5.32
N ASP A 348 34.77 -2.02 6.02
CA ASP A 348 34.93 -2.11 7.48
C ASP A 348 34.15 -0.97 8.16
N VAL A 349 33.14 -1.31 8.97
CA VAL A 349 32.27 -0.33 9.64
C VAL A 349 32.59 -0.13 11.13
N ASP A 350 33.35 -1.01 11.77
CA ASP A 350 33.70 -0.91 13.20
C ASP A 350 35.21 -0.71 13.45
N GLY A 351 36.03 -0.66 12.41
CA GLY A 351 37.45 -0.40 12.47
C GLY A 351 38.27 -1.60 12.93
N ASP A 352 37.74 -2.82 12.81
CA ASP A 352 38.45 -4.05 13.18
C ASP A 352 39.46 -4.51 12.10
N GLY A 353 39.49 -3.83 10.95
CA GLY A 353 40.34 -4.12 9.81
C GLY A 353 39.78 -5.17 8.86
N GLN A 354 38.55 -5.64 9.05
CA GLN A 354 37.87 -6.62 8.22
C GLN A 354 36.66 -5.99 7.52
N SER A 355 36.53 -6.28 6.24
CA SER A 355 35.37 -5.83 5.47
C SER A 355 34.18 -6.76 5.69
N GLU A 356 32.99 -6.18 5.81
CA GLU A 356 31.80 -6.99 5.97
C GLU A 356 31.42 -7.70 4.67
N ASN A 357 31.21 -9.01 4.76
CA ASN A 357 30.75 -9.83 3.65
C ASN A 357 29.29 -10.22 3.88
N PHE A 358 28.39 -9.75 3.01
CA PHE A 358 26.95 -9.99 3.09
C PHE A 358 26.51 -11.21 2.29
N ASN A 359 27.42 -11.86 1.57
CA ASN A 359 27.12 -13.00 0.73
C ASN A 359 27.02 -14.30 1.54
N ALA A 360 25.78 -14.74 1.78
CA ALA A 360 25.51 -15.98 2.51
C ALA A 360 26.16 -17.23 1.89
N GLY A 361 26.40 -17.23 0.57
CA GLY A 361 27.09 -18.31 -0.13
C GLY A 361 28.59 -18.41 0.20
N GLN A 362 29.19 -17.35 0.75
CA GLN A 362 30.62 -17.34 1.13
C GLN A 362 30.85 -17.45 2.64
N VAL A 363 30.05 -16.76 3.45
CA VAL A 363 30.25 -16.71 4.91
C VAL A 363 29.20 -17.48 5.71
N GLY A 364 28.19 -18.05 5.03
CA GLY A 364 27.03 -18.69 5.67
C GLY A 364 25.93 -17.69 6.01
N MET A 365 24.70 -18.19 6.13
CA MET A 365 23.50 -17.36 6.31
C MET A 365 23.55 -16.53 7.60
N GLU A 366 23.94 -17.15 8.71
CA GLU A 366 24.00 -16.49 10.03
C GLU A 366 25.02 -15.33 10.03
N GLN A 367 26.24 -15.56 9.52
CA GLN A 367 27.26 -14.52 9.48
C GLN A 367 26.91 -13.40 8.51
N ALA A 368 26.35 -13.74 7.34
CA ALA A 368 25.87 -12.73 6.39
C ALA A 368 24.79 -11.84 7.02
N MET A 369 23.86 -12.44 7.77
CA MET A 369 22.82 -11.70 8.50
C MET A 369 23.41 -10.78 9.57
N ILE A 370 24.37 -11.28 10.38
CA ILE A 370 25.09 -10.46 11.37
C ILE A 370 25.79 -9.27 10.70
N ASN A 371 26.49 -9.51 9.59
CA ASN A 371 27.22 -8.48 8.85
C ASN A 371 26.27 -7.43 8.28
N ARG A 372 25.15 -7.82 7.66
CA ARG A 372 24.13 -6.90 7.14
C ARG A 372 23.52 -6.04 8.25
N LYS A 373 23.18 -6.66 9.39
CA LYS A 373 22.68 -5.96 10.59
C LYS A 373 23.71 -4.94 11.11
N LYS A 374 25.00 -5.30 11.11
CA LYS A 374 26.12 -4.41 11.47
C LYS A 374 26.21 -3.19 10.55
N GLY A 375 26.11 -3.40 9.23
CA GLY A 375 26.10 -2.32 8.24
C GLY A 375 24.92 -1.34 8.45
N VAL A 376 23.70 -1.86 8.63
CA VAL A 376 22.52 -1.02 8.88
C VAL A 376 22.63 -0.27 10.21
N SER A 377 23.08 -0.93 11.28
CA SER A 377 23.32 -0.27 12.58
C SER A 377 24.30 0.88 12.44
N TRP A 378 25.42 0.67 11.72
CA TRP A 378 26.40 1.72 11.45
C TRP A 378 25.77 2.92 10.74
N TRP A 379 24.93 2.69 9.72
CA TRP A 379 24.24 3.76 9.01
C TRP A 379 23.36 4.60 9.94
N ILE A 380 22.54 3.94 10.76
CA ILE A 380 21.66 4.61 11.73
C ILE A 380 22.49 5.48 12.69
N ASP A 381 23.59 4.93 13.22
CA ASP A 381 24.49 5.66 14.11
C ASP A 381 25.15 6.87 13.41
N GLN A 382 25.52 6.75 12.12
CA GLN A 382 26.08 7.88 11.37
C GLN A 382 25.08 8.99 11.10
N VAL A 383 23.81 8.65 10.83
CA VAL A 383 22.71 9.61 10.67
C VAL A 383 22.51 10.39 11.97
N GLU A 384 22.40 9.70 13.11
CA GLU A 384 22.22 10.34 14.42
C GLU A 384 23.41 11.24 14.79
N ALA A 385 24.64 10.76 14.58
CA ALA A 385 25.84 11.53 14.91
C ALA A 385 25.91 12.84 14.10
N ARG A 386 25.62 12.78 12.80
CA ARG A 386 25.61 13.97 11.92
C ARG A 386 24.47 14.91 12.25
N TRP A 387 23.28 14.37 12.54
CA TRP A 387 22.14 15.16 12.97
C TRP A 387 22.43 15.95 14.25
N ALA A 388 22.98 15.27 15.27
CA ALA A 388 23.34 15.89 16.54
C ALA A 388 24.42 16.97 16.38
N GLN A 389 25.38 16.77 15.48
CA GLN A 389 26.44 17.74 15.20
C GLN A 389 25.94 18.99 14.48
N ALA A 390 24.96 18.86 13.57
CA ALA A 390 24.51 19.95 12.74
C ALA A 390 23.56 20.93 13.46
N THR A 391 22.89 20.51 14.54
CA THR A 391 22.04 21.36 15.39
C THR A 391 20.97 22.16 14.61
N TYR A 392 20.23 21.49 13.72
CA TYR A 392 19.16 22.11 12.93
C TYR A 392 18.07 22.71 13.84
N SER A 393 17.77 24.00 13.68
CA SER A 393 16.83 24.73 14.55
C SER A 393 15.37 24.53 14.17
N ASN A 394 15.10 24.28 12.88
CA ASN A 394 13.76 24.24 12.31
C ASN A 394 13.42 22.87 11.70
N LEU A 395 14.18 21.83 12.07
CA LEU A 395 13.94 20.46 11.66
C LEU A 395 13.81 19.53 12.87
N GLU A 396 13.12 18.41 12.66
CA GLU A 396 13.00 17.30 13.59
C GLU A 396 13.26 16.00 12.86
N LEU A 397 14.21 15.18 13.34
CA LEU A 397 14.44 13.84 12.80
C LEU A 397 13.37 12.92 13.40
N SER A 398 12.37 12.58 12.59
CA SER A 398 11.19 11.84 13.03
C SER A 398 11.27 10.35 12.68
N GLY A 399 12.06 9.98 11.68
CA GLY A 399 12.13 8.60 11.26
C GLY A 399 13.20 8.27 10.24
N LEU A 400 13.20 7.00 9.85
CA LEU A 400 14.01 6.45 8.79
C LEU A 400 13.13 5.69 7.80
N TYR A 401 13.57 5.59 6.55
CA TYR A 401 12.81 4.96 5.46
C TYR A 401 13.55 3.75 4.91
N TRP A 402 12.94 2.57 4.88
CA TRP A 402 13.56 1.41 4.26
C TRP A 402 13.52 1.52 2.73
N LEU A 403 14.69 1.55 2.08
CA LEU A 403 14.78 1.87 0.65
C LEU A 403 14.21 0.79 -0.26
N SER A 404 14.38 -0.50 0.07
CA SER A 404 13.89 -1.57 -0.80
C SER A 404 12.36 -1.61 -0.75
N GLU A 405 11.72 -1.48 -1.91
CA GLU A 405 10.26 -1.34 -2.05
C GLU A 405 9.52 -2.69 -1.96
N GLN A 406 10.21 -3.78 -1.58
CA GLN A 406 9.63 -5.09 -1.33
C GLN A 406 10.32 -5.78 -0.15
N VAL A 407 9.64 -6.73 0.49
CA VAL A 407 10.34 -7.66 1.39
C VAL A 407 11.23 -8.57 0.53
N SER A 408 12.47 -8.80 0.96
CA SER A 408 13.37 -9.72 0.24
C SER A 408 12.71 -11.08 0.03
N THR A 409 12.95 -11.65 -1.16
CA THR A 409 12.48 -12.98 -1.53
C THR A 409 13.24 -14.10 -0.82
N SER A 410 14.35 -13.76 -0.15
CA SER A 410 15.06 -14.68 0.73
C SER A 410 14.20 -15.12 1.92
N SER A 411 14.42 -16.34 2.41
CA SER A 411 13.68 -16.87 3.57
C SER A 411 13.89 -16.04 4.84
N ILE A 412 14.99 -15.29 4.93
CA ILE A 412 15.32 -14.40 6.05
C ILE A 412 14.93 -12.93 5.80
N GLY A 413 14.24 -12.63 4.70
CA GLY A 413 13.81 -11.27 4.37
C GLY A 413 12.98 -10.60 5.48
N PRO A 414 11.93 -11.26 6.01
CA PRO A 414 11.16 -10.72 7.15
C PRO A 414 12.00 -10.48 8.40
N GLU A 415 12.86 -11.43 8.78
CA GLU A 415 13.73 -11.31 9.97
C GLU A 415 14.71 -10.12 9.86
N MET A 416 15.17 -9.82 8.64
CA MET A 416 16.00 -8.63 8.42
C MET A 416 15.19 -7.36 8.72
N LEU A 417 13.98 -7.23 8.18
CA LEU A 417 13.13 -6.06 8.42
C LEU A 417 12.74 -5.90 9.89
N GLU A 418 12.38 -6.98 10.57
CA GLU A 418 12.12 -6.98 12.02
C GLU A 418 13.34 -6.45 12.80
N SER A 419 14.55 -6.85 12.40
CA SER A 419 15.78 -6.39 13.02
C SER A 419 16.03 -4.91 12.74
N VAL A 420 15.81 -4.44 11.51
CA VAL A 420 15.92 -3.02 11.15
C VAL A 420 14.91 -2.19 11.95
N SER A 421 13.66 -2.64 12.01
CA SER A 421 12.61 -1.99 12.81
C SER A 421 13.04 -1.85 14.27
N GLY A 422 13.53 -2.93 14.89
CA GLY A 422 14.01 -2.91 16.26
C GLY A 422 15.16 -1.91 16.48
N MET A 423 16.09 -1.79 15.52
CA MET A 423 17.18 -0.81 15.58
C MET A 423 16.65 0.63 15.50
N VAL A 424 15.69 0.90 14.62
CA VAL A 424 15.08 2.23 14.45
C VAL A 424 14.30 2.62 15.70
N HIS A 425 13.49 1.70 16.25
CA HIS A 425 12.71 1.93 17.47
C HIS A 425 13.59 2.14 18.70
N ALA A 426 14.76 1.47 18.78
CA ALA A 426 15.73 1.68 19.85
C ALA A 426 16.28 3.11 19.88
N LYS A 427 16.20 3.85 18.76
CA LYS A 427 16.53 5.28 18.66
C LYS A 427 15.33 6.20 18.84
N ASN A 428 14.17 5.66 19.24
CA ASN A 428 12.91 6.39 19.40
C ASN A 428 12.46 7.10 18.10
N MET A 429 12.73 6.47 16.96
CA MET A 429 12.34 6.92 15.63
C MET A 429 11.26 6.00 15.03
N LYS A 430 10.59 6.47 13.98
CA LYS A 430 9.61 5.70 13.20
C LYS A 430 10.23 5.12 11.93
N LEU A 431 9.84 3.92 11.54
CA LEU A 431 10.23 3.28 10.28
C LEU A 431 9.13 3.47 9.23
N PHE A 432 9.49 4.09 8.11
CA PHE A 432 8.63 4.37 6.97
C PHE A 432 8.91 3.43 5.80
N TRP A 433 7.89 3.14 4.99
CA TRP A 433 8.02 2.30 3.81
C TRP A 433 7.03 2.66 2.70
N ILE A 434 7.40 2.46 1.44
CA ILE A 434 6.58 2.80 0.28
C ILE A 434 6.70 1.63 -0.70
N PRO A 435 5.85 0.59 -0.56
CA PRO A 435 5.91 -0.58 -1.44
C PRO A 435 5.29 -0.32 -2.81
N HIS A 436 5.96 -0.78 -3.86
CA HIS A 436 5.44 -0.75 -5.22
C HIS A 436 4.23 -1.69 -5.39
N PHE A 437 3.47 -1.53 -6.48
CA PHE A 437 2.19 -2.23 -6.64
C PHE A 437 2.31 -3.76 -6.58
N LEU A 438 3.41 -4.30 -7.07
CA LEU A 438 3.72 -5.73 -7.11
C LEU A 438 4.77 -6.11 -6.04
N ALA A 439 4.87 -5.33 -4.97
CA ALA A 439 5.81 -5.59 -3.89
C ALA A 439 5.50 -6.91 -3.19
N TYR A 440 6.49 -7.80 -3.19
CA TYR A 440 6.39 -9.08 -2.51
C TYR A 440 6.20 -8.89 -1.00
N LYS A 441 5.23 -9.60 -0.43
CA LYS A 441 4.85 -9.58 1.00
C LYS A 441 4.55 -8.18 1.58
N SER A 442 4.04 -7.26 0.76
CA SER A 442 3.63 -5.93 1.24
C SER A 442 2.63 -5.97 2.39
N TYR A 443 1.77 -6.99 2.47
CA TYR A 443 0.82 -7.17 3.57
C TYR A 443 1.47 -7.33 4.95
N MET A 444 2.74 -7.73 5.03
CA MET A 444 3.45 -8.04 6.29
C MET A 444 4.06 -6.81 6.97
N TRP A 445 3.89 -5.60 6.43
CA TRP A 445 4.63 -4.41 6.89
C TRP A 445 4.51 -4.17 8.40
N GLN A 446 3.30 -4.36 8.98
CA GLN A 446 3.08 -4.24 10.43
C GLN A 446 3.72 -5.38 11.20
N ASP A 447 3.66 -6.60 10.67
CA ASP A 447 4.24 -7.80 11.30
C ASP A 447 5.75 -7.67 11.46
N VAL A 448 6.41 -7.03 10.49
CA VAL A 448 7.86 -6.75 10.53
C VAL A 448 8.21 -5.43 11.23
N GLY A 449 7.24 -4.75 11.84
CA GLY A 449 7.44 -3.60 12.71
C GLY A 449 7.52 -2.22 12.01
N ILE A 450 7.25 -2.13 10.70
CA ILE A 450 7.19 -0.84 10.01
C ILE A 450 6.04 -0.01 10.60
N ASP A 451 6.30 1.25 10.96
CA ASP A 451 5.31 2.12 11.60
C ASP A 451 4.39 2.81 10.61
N ALA A 452 4.89 3.21 9.44
CA ALA A 452 4.09 3.93 8.44
C ALA A 452 4.38 3.47 7.01
N ALA A 453 3.32 3.17 6.25
CA ALA A 453 3.45 2.69 4.89
C ALA A 453 2.51 3.41 3.92
N ALA A 454 2.96 3.70 2.70
CA ALA A 454 2.11 4.25 1.62
C ALA A 454 2.23 3.40 0.36
N PHE A 455 1.12 2.80 -0.09
CA PHE A 455 1.12 1.89 -1.23
C PHE A 455 1.18 2.66 -2.56
N GLN A 456 2.08 2.27 -3.46
CA GLN A 456 2.26 2.94 -4.76
C GLN A 456 1.36 2.32 -5.84
N PRO A 457 0.54 3.12 -6.54
CA PRO A 457 -0.22 2.63 -7.69
C PRO A 457 0.64 2.31 -8.94
N ASN A 458 1.80 2.95 -9.11
CA ASN A 458 2.63 2.95 -10.33
C ASN A 458 1.90 3.37 -11.62
N TYR A 459 0.72 3.97 -11.49
CA TYR A 459 -0.17 4.36 -12.59
C TYR A 459 0.41 5.49 -13.44
N PHE A 460 1.16 6.41 -12.84
CA PHE A 460 1.74 7.53 -13.58
C PHE A 460 2.70 7.07 -14.68
N PHE A 461 3.40 5.95 -14.48
CA PHE A 461 4.50 5.50 -15.33
C PHE A 461 4.11 4.51 -16.42
N GLU A 462 3.08 3.70 -16.18
CA GLU A 462 2.70 2.63 -17.10
C GLU A 462 1.40 2.93 -17.86
N GLU A 463 1.30 2.44 -19.08
CA GLU A 463 0.04 2.49 -19.83
C GLU A 463 -0.93 1.43 -19.30
N MET A 464 -1.95 1.88 -18.57
CA MET A 464 -2.99 1.02 -18.01
C MET A 464 -4.30 1.77 -17.76
N SER A 465 -5.36 1.04 -17.40
CA SER A 465 -6.67 1.62 -17.04
C SER A 465 -6.59 2.36 -15.70
N GLY A 466 -7.38 3.43 -15.56
CA GLY A 466 -7.58 4.16 -14.30
C GLY A 466 -8.12 3.30 -13.14
N ASP A 467 -8.64 2.10 -13.44
CA ASP A 467 -8.96 1.06 -12.43
C ASP A 467 -7.77 0.76 -11.50
N ARG A 468 -6.54 1.04 -11.95
CA ARG A 468 -5.33 0.92 -11.14
C ARG A 468 -5.40 1.73 -9.85
N ILE A 469 -5.88 2.98 -9.93
CA ILE A 469 -5.96 3.86 -8.76
C ILE A 469 -6.99 3.31 -7.76
N GLU A 470 -8.09 2.75 -8.25
CA GLU A 470 -9.09 2.09 -7.39
C GLU A 470 -8.50 0.82 -6.73
N ASP A 471 -7.80 -0.02 -7.49
CA ASP A 471 -7.23 -1.26 -6.95
C ASP A 471 -6.13 -1.00 -5.92
N ALA A 472 -5.29 0.01 -6.19
CA ALA A 472 -4.28 0.46 -5.23
C ALA A 472 -4.95 1.02 -3.96
N ALA A 473 -6.01 1.81 -4.10
CA ALA A 473 -6.78 2.31 -2.97
C ALA A 473 -7.44 1.20 -2.14
N LYS A 474 -8.01 0.17 -2.79
CA LYS A 474 -8.57 -1.01 -2.12
C LYS A 474 -7.49 -1.83 -1.42
N THR A 475 -6.34 -2.00 -2.05
CA THR A 475 -5.19 -2.75 -1.48
C THR A 475 -4.60 -2.01 -0.28
N ALA A 476 -4.42 -0.69 -0.38
CA ALA A 476 -3.98 0.15 0.73
C ALA A 476 -4.92 0.03 1.93
N LYS A 477 -6.24 0.11 1.73
CA LYS A 477 -7.22 -0.13 2.81
C LYS A 477 -7.15 -1.54 3.38
N ARG A 478 -7.00 -2.56 2.53
CA ARG A 478 -6.91 -3.97 2.93
C ARG A 478 -5.72 -4.23 3.85
N TYR A 479 -4.59 -3.58 3.57
CA TYR A 479 -3.36 -3.74 4.36
C TYR A 479 -3.13 -2.61 5.36
N ASN A 480 -4.11 -1.73 5.58
CA ASN A 480 -3.99 -0.58 6.46
C ASN A 480 -2.83 0.39 6.14
N MET A 481 -2.54 0.60 4.85
CA MET A 481 -1.53 1.56 4.38
C MET A 481 -2.16 2.91 3.99
N GLY A 482 -1.33 3.92 3.84
CA GLY A 482 -1.60 5.13 3.05
C GLY A 482 -1.47 4.89 1.54
N VAL A 483 -1.46 5.97 0.75
CA VAL A 483 -1.29 5.93 -0.71
C VAL A 483 -0.17 6.88 -1.14
N GLU A 484 0.67 6.45 -2.07
CA GLU A 484 1.60 7.37 -2.74
C GLU A 484 0.93 8.04 -3.95
N ILE A 485 1.15 9.34 -4.09
CA ILE A 485 0.77 10.13 -5.26
C ILE A 485 2.03 10.33 -6.11
N GLU A 486 2.02 9.75 -7.32
CA GLU A 486 3.18 9.74 -8.23
C GLU A 486 3.00 10.73 -9.39
N PHE A 487 4.01 11.56 -9.64
CA PHE A 487 4.16 12.36 -10.84
C PHE A 487 5.65 12.73 -11.05
N ASP A 488 6.01 13.29 -12.21
CA ASP A 488 7.35 13.85 -12.45
C ASP A 488 7.30 14.95 -13.51
N SER A 489 8.46 15.47 -13.91
CA SER A 489 8.61 16.56 -14.88
C SER A 489 7.85 16.37 -16.20
N ARG A 490 7.47 15.14 -16.58
CA ARG A 490 6.64 14.87 -17.76
C ARG A 490 5.24 15.47 -17.65
N LEU A 491 4.73 15.76 -16.44
CA LEU A 491 3.50 16.54 -16.30
C LEU A 491 3.63 17.96 -16.89
N LEU A 492 4.85 18.47 -17.01
CA LEU A 492 5.17 19.79 -17.58
C LEU A 492 5.53 19.69 -19.06
N THR A 493 6.22 18.64 -19.49
CA THR A 493 6.78 18.52 -20.85
C THR A 493 5.94 17.68 -21.81
N GLU A 494 5.11 16.77 -21.30
CA GLU A 494 4.30 15.82 -22.06
C GLU A 494 2.83 15.83 -21.56
N PRO A 495 2.15 16.99 -21.68
CA PRO A 495 0.91 17.26 -20.95
C PRO A 495 -0.26 16.35 -21.34
N ASP A 496 -0.33 15.90 -22.59
CA ASP A 496 -1.47 15.14 -23.14
C ASP A 496 -1.72 13.82 -22.40
N ILE A 497 -0.67 13.21 -21.85
CA ILE A 497 -0.75 11.93 -21.13
C ILE A 497 -0.58 12.16 -19.63
N PHE A 498 0.48 12.87 -19.24
CA PHE A 498 0.91 12.87 -17.85
C PHE A 498 0.12 13.83 -16.96
N ARG A 499 -0.48 14.91 -17.50
CA ARG A 499 -1.41 15.74 -16.71
C ARG A 499 -2.69 14.99 -16.40
N GLN A 500 -3.21 14.21 -17.34
CA GLN A 500 -4.42 13.41 -17.12
C GLN A 500 -4.18 12.36 -16.03
N ARG A 501 -3.06 11.63 -16.09
CA ARG A 501 -2.71 10.66 -15.04
C ARG A 501 -2.58 11.33 -13.67
N TYR A 502 -1.88 12.47 -13.60
CA TYR A 502 -1.78 13.25 -12.36
C TYR A 502 -3.15 13.67 -11.81
N ILE A 503 -4.05 14.17 -12.65
CA ILE A 503 -5.41 14.52 -12.25
C ILE A 503 -6.15 13.29 -11.72
N GLU A 504 -5.99 12.13 -12.33
CA GLU A 504 -6.63 10.88 -11.89
C GLU A 504 -6.16 10.41 -10.50
N TYR A 505 -4.90 10.68 -10.12
CA TYR A 505 -4.45 10.49 -8.73
C TYR A 505 -5.18 11.43 -7.76
N LEU A 506 -5.35 12.71 -8.10
CA LEU A 506 -6.05 13.65 -7.22
C LEU A 506 -7.55 13.32 -7.12
N ASP A 507 -8.17 13.02 -8.26
CA ASP A 507 -9.56 12.58 -8.36
C ASP A 507 -9.82 11.31 -7.55
N GLY A 508 -8.90 10.34 -7.65
CA GLY A 508 -8.94 9.10 -6.88
C GLY A 508 -8.94 9.37 -5.37
N GLY A 509 -8.24 10.41 -4.91
CA GLY A 509 -8.19 10.72 -3.47
C GLY A 509 -9.50 11.23 -2.92
N VAL A 510 -10.29 11.92 -3.76
CA VAL A 510 -11.66 12.31 -3.43
C VAL A 510 -12.60 11.10 -3.54
N LYS A 511 -12.50 10.31 -4.61
CA LYS A 511 -13.40 9.16 -4.87
C LYS A 511 -13.23 8.03 -3.86
N TYR A 512 -11.99 7.72 -3.50
CA TYR A 512 -11.64 6.55 -2.70
C TYR A 512 -11.26 6.90 -1.25
N GLY A 513 -11.12 8.20 -0.96
CA GLY A 513 -11.09 8.74 0.40
C GLY A 513 -9.68 8.94 1.00
N TYR A 514 -8.62 8.87 0.20
CA TYR A 514 -7.25 9.09 0.70
C TYR A 514 -6.85 10.58 0.80
N MET A 515 -7.62 11.52 0.23
CA MET A 515 -7.27 12.96 0.30
C MET A 515 -7.22 13.51 1.73
N GLY A 516 -8.08 13.01 2.63
CA GLY A 516 -8.25 13.55 3.98
C GLY A 516 -7.15 13.14 4.98
N SER A 517 -7.57 12.63 6.13
CA SER A 517 -6.68 12.19 7.23
C SER A 517 -5.74 11.00 6.95
N PRO A 518 -5.90 10.18 5.89
CA PRO A 518 -4.93 9.13 5.60
C PRO A 518 -3.51 9.66 5.39
N PHE A 519 -2.52 8.88 5.82
CA PHE A 519 -1.12 9.12 5.49
C PHE A 519 -0.92 9.05 3.97
N LYS A 520 -0.11 9.96 3.43
CA LYS A 520 0.22 10.03 2.01
C LYS A 520 1.69 10.30 1.81
N ALA A 521 2.26 9.65 0.80
CA ALA A 521 3.57 9.98 0.26
C ALA A 521 3.41 10.66 -1.11
N TYR A 522 4.37 11.51 -1.49
CA TYR A 522 4.35 12.22 -2.76
C TYR A 522 5.70 12.05 -3.46
N TYR A 523 5.66 11.37 -4.61
CA TYR A 523 6.77 11.29 -5.55
C TYR A 523 6.56 12.31 -6.65
N GLN A 524 7.55 13.17 -6.88
CA GLN A 524 7.53 14.21 -7.92
C GLN A 524 8.73 14.13 -8.87
N GLY A 525 9.43 12.99 -8.91
CA GLY A 525 10.71 12.85 -9.59
C GLY A 525 11.86 13.55 -8.85
N SER A 526 13.00 13.70 -9.54
CA SER A 526 14.13 14.51 -9.09
C SER A 526 14.03 15.94 -9.64
N GLY A 527 14.69 16.89 -8.98
CA GLY A 527 14.82 18.27 -9.47
C GLY A 527 13.60 19.16 -9.20
N PRO A 528 13.58 20.37 -9.79
CA PRO A 528 12.71 21.47 -9.35
C PRO A 528 11.30 21.40 -9.98
N VAL A 529 10.66 20.24 -10.04
CA VAL A 529 9.33 20.06 -10.68
C VAL A 529 8.28 20.98 -10.06
N LEU A 530 8.13 20.94 -8.73
CA LEU A 530 7.16 21.80 -8.04
C LEU A 530 7.52 23.28 -8.14
N ARG A 531 8.81 23.63 -8.07
CA ARG A 531 9.24 25.02 -8.23
C ARG A 531 8.93 25.56 -9.63
N THR A 532 9.13 24.73 -10.66
CA THR A 532 8.82 25.07 -12.05
C THR A 532 7.32 25.29 -12.22
N ALA A 533 6.49 24.39 -11.68
CA ALA A 533 5.04 24.55 -11.71
C ALA A 533 4.59 25.81 -10.94
N ALA A 534 5.09 26.00 -9.72
CA ALA A 534 4.70 27.10 -8.84
C ALA A 534 5.01 28.48 -9.43
N LEU A 535 6.19 28.68 -10.04
CA LEU A 535 6.56 30.00 -10.58
C LEU A 535 6.17 30.20 -12.05
N SER A 536 5.48 29.22 -12.65
CA SER A 536 5.10 29.31 -14.05
C SER A 536 4.14 30.48 -14.29
N GLN A 537 4.42 31.24 -15.35
CA GLN A 537 3.50 32.27 -15.84
C GLN A 537 2.43 31.69 -16.77
N ASP A 538 2.59 30.43 -17.19
CA ASP A 538 1.57 29.68 -17.90
C ASP A 538 0.51 29.17 -16.91
N PRO A 539 -0.74 29.65 -16.98
CA PRO A 539 -1.82 29.24 -16.08
C PRO A 539 -2.07 27.73 -16.10
N ASP A 540 -1.87 27.05 -17.24
CA ASP A 540 -2.12 25.61 -17.37
C ASP A 540 -1.06 24.76 -16.68
N THR A 541 0.12 25.34 -16.46
CA THR A 541 1.18 24.74 -15.67
C THR A 541 1.07 25.12 -14.20
N ARG A 542 0.77 26.39 -13.88
CA ARG A 542 0.60 26.88 -12.51
C ARG A 542 -0.53 26.15 -11.77
N ILE A 543 -1.64 25.89 -12.46
CA ILE A 543 -2.81 25.24 -11.87
C ILE A 543 -2.50 23.85 -11.30
N LEU A 544 -1.52 23.13 -11.83
CA LEU A 544 -1.11 21.82 -11.34
C LEU A 544 -0.59 21.91 -9.90
N TYR A 545 0.20 22.94 -9.60
CA TYR A 545 0.69 23.22 -8.25
C TYR A 545 -0.43 23.67 -7.31
N ASP A 546 -1.34 24.51 -7.80
CA ASP A 546 -2.50 24.97 -7.02
C ASP A 546 -3.45 23.81 -6.68
N TRP A 547 -3.65 22.86 -7.59
CA TRP A 547 -4.43 21.64 -7.34
C TRP A 547 -3.74 20.72 -6.33
N LEU A 548 -2.42 20.55 -6.41
CA LEU A 548 -1.67 19.79 -5.42
C LEU A 548 -1.86 20.38 -4.02
N TYR A 549 -1.72 21.70 -3.89
CA TYR A 549 -1.95 22.39 -2.62
C TYR A 549 -3.39 22.19 -2.13
N GLN A 550 -4.39 22.37 -3.00
CA GLN A 550 -5.78 22.13 -2.63
C GLN A 550 -5.99 20.69 -2.15
N PHE A 551 -5.34 19.71 -2.78
CA PHE A 551 -5.44 18.30 -2.43
C PHE A 551 -4.83 18.02 -1.06
N VAL A 552 -3.61 18.52 -0.81
CA VAL A 552 -2.93 18.45 0.49
C VAL A 552 -3.77 19.06 1.60
N LYS A 553 -4.51 20.14 1.33
CA LYS A 553 -5.40 20.80 2.29
C LYS A 553 -6.81 20.20 2.38
N GLY A 554 -7.11 19.14 1.61
CA GLY A 554 -8.44 18.53 1.58
C GLY A 554 -9.53 19.39 0.96
N THR A 555 -9.15 20.38 0.14
CA THR A 555 -10.05 21.33 -0.53
C THR A 555 -10.13 21.12 -2.04
N TYR A 556 -9.33 20.19 -2.58
CA TYR A 556 -9.42 19.81 -3.98
C TYR A 556 -10.79 19.22 -4.26
N VAL A 557 -11.33 19.61 -5.41
CA VAL A 557 -12.62 19.15 -5.88
C VAL A 557 -12.38 18.42 -7.18
N LEU A 558 -13.13 17.33 -7.38
CA LEU A 558 -13.00 16.49 -8.56
C LEU A 558 -12.84 17.34 -9.81
N ASN A 559 -11.68 17.26 -10.42
CA ASN A 559 -11.48 17.70 -11.78
C ASN A 559 -11.83 16.52 -12.69
N SER A 560 -12.99 15.92 -12.45
CA SER A 560 -13.63 15.22 -13.53
C SER A 560 -13.89 16.31 -14.55
N GLY A 561 -13.26 16.25 -15.70
CA GLY A 561 -13.70 16.96 -16.90
C GLY A 561 -15.09 16.50 -17.31
N SER A 562 -16.05 16.49 -16.37
CA SER A 562 -17.47 16.19 -16.50
C SER A 562 -18.22 17.49 -16.29
N SER A 563 -19.26 17.67 -17.08
CA SER A 563 -20.10 18.86 -16.99
C SER A 563 -20.82 18.97 -15.64
N ALA A 564 -20.99 17.85 -14.92
CA ALA A 564 -21.56 17.78 -13.58
C ALA A 564 -20.65 18.36 -12.49
N ALA A 565 -19.34 18.08 -12.52
CA ALA A 565 -18.41 18.69 -11.57
C ALA A 565 -18.20 20.18 -11.86
N LEU A 566 -18.16 20.56 -13.14
CA LEU A 566 -18.15 21.97 -13.54
C LEU A 566 -19.39 22.70 -13.00
N LYS A 567 -20.56 22.05 -13.00
CA LYS A 567 -21.79 22.59 -12.41
C LYS A 567 -21.68 22.77 -10.89
N GLN A 568 -21.15 21.78 -10.18
CA GLN A 568 -20.92 21.90 -8.73
C GLN A 568 -19.95 23.05 -8.42
N SER A 569 -18.93 23.27 -9.24
CA SER A 569 -18.02 24.40 -9.07
C SER A 569 -18.73 25.76 -9.19
N VAL A 570 -19.68 25.91 -10.10
CA VAL A 570 -20.52 27.12 -10.19
C VAL A 570 -21.32 27.33 -8.89
N GLU A 571 -21.96 26.28 -8.36
CA GLU A 571 -22.76 26.34 -7.13
C GLU A 571 -21.89 26.67 -5.90
N ARG A 572 -20.67 26.14 -5.83
CA ARG A 572 -19.72 26.45 -4.74
C ARG A 572 -19.26 27.90 -4.79
N PHE A 573 -18.92 28.42 -5.98
CA PHE A 573 -18.53 29.82 -6.13
C PHE A 573 -19.69 30.77 -5.81
N GLU A 574 -20.93 30.36 -6.07
CA GLU A 574 -22.12 31.09 -5.60
C GLU A 574 -22.19 31.14 -4.08
N ALA A 575 -22.03 29.99 -3.41
CA ALA A 575 -22.03 29.93 -1.95
C ALA A 575 -20.86 30.72 -1.33
N ALA A 576 -19.72 30.80 -2.01
CA ALA A 576 -18.55 31.56 -1.60
C ALA A 576 -18.65 33.08 -1.87
N GLY A 577 -19.75 33.56 -2.46
CA GLY A 577 -19.95 34.98 -2.75
C GLY A 577 -19.13 35.51 -3.93
N GLU A 578 -18.59 34.62 -4.77
CA GLU A 578 -17.78 34.98 -5.95
C GLU A 578 -18.63 35.49 -7.13
N PHE A 579 -19.95 35.46 -6.99
CA PHE A 579 -20.90 36.03 -7.92
C PHE A 579 -21.58 37.27 -7.34
N LYS A 580 -21.74 38.30 -8.18
CA LYS A 580 -22.40 39.56 -7.80
C LYS A 580 -23.88 39.37 -7.44
N ASN A 581 -24.53 38.33 -7.98
CA ASN A 581 -25.89 37.94 -7.63
C ASN A 581 -26.18 36.48 -8.04
N HIS A 582 -27.19 35.89 -7.39
CA HIS A 582 -27.69 34.54 -7.67
C HIS A 582 -28.19 34.32 -9.11
N GLY A 583 -28.50 35.39 -9.86
CA GLY A 583 -28.93 35.28 -11.24
C GLY A 583 -27.79 34.92 -12.19
N ALA A 584 -26.57 35.39 -11.90
CA ALA A 584 -25.39 35.09 -12.69
C ALA A 584 -25.02 33.61 -12.60
N ALA A 585 -24.90 33.08 -11.38
CA ALA A 585 -24.63 31.66 -11.12
C ALA A 585 -25.71 30.74 -11.73
N ARG A 586 -26.99 30.99 -11.42
CA ARG A 586 -28.11 30.20 -11.98
C ARG A 586 -28.11 30.12 -13.50
N SER A 587 -27.74 31.21 -14.17
CA SER A 587 -27.70 31.22 -15.64
C SER A 587 -26.56 30.36 -16.23
N LEU A 588 -25.44 30.23 -15.51
CA LEU A 588 -24.34 29.33 -15.87
C LEU A 588 -24.69 27.87 -15.58
N THR A 589 -25.31 27.60 -14.43
CA THR A 589 -25.85 26.29 -14.06
C THR A 589 -26.83 25.76 -15.12
N ALA A 590 -27.72 26.60 -15.63
CA ALA A 590 -28.70 26.21 -16.67
C ALA A 590 -28.05 25.83 -18.02
N LYS A 591 -26.93 26.47 -18.38
CA LYS A 591 -26.14 26.09 -19.55
C LYS A 591 -25.51 24.72 -19.36
N LEU A 592 -24.92 24.47 -18.18
CA LEU A 592 -24.34 23.17 -17.85
C LEU A 592 -25.37 22.05 -17.76
N ASP A 593 -26.60 22.32 -17.29
CA ASP A 593 -27.70 21.34 -17.35
C ASP A 593 -28.00 20.88 -18.78
N SER A 594 -27.77 21.74 -19.78
CA SER A 594 -27.95 21.38 -21.19
C SER A 594 -26.82 20.48 -21.69
N VAL A 595 -25.57 20.72 -21.25
CA VAL A 595 -24.44 19.82 -21.50
C VAL A 595 -24.71 18.44 -20.89
N ILE A 596 -25.04 18.38 -19.60
CA ILE A 596 -25.32 17.14 -18.85
C ILE A 596 -26.42 16.31 -19.54
N ARG A 597 -27.52 16.96 -19.95
CA ARG A 597 -28.61 16.26 -20.65
C ARG A 597 -28.18 15.67 -22.00
N SER A 598 -27.30 16.35 -22.73
CA SER A 598 -26.77 15.84 -24.01
C SER A 598 -25.79 14.70 -23.80
N GLU A 599 -24.94 14.75 -22.76
CA GLU A 599 -24.08 13.62 -22.36
C GLU A 599 -24.91 12.39 -21.98
N GLN A 600 -25.96 12.54 -21.18
CA GLN A 600 -26.87 11.44 -20.78
C GLN A 600 -27.57 10.77 -21.97
N LYS A 601 -27.75 11.50 -23.07
CA LYS A 601 -28.32 11.00 -24.32
C LYS A 601 -27.27 10.47 -25.31
N GLN A 602 -25.99 10.47 -24.92
CA GLN A 602 -24.86 10.08 -25.78
C GLN A 602 -24.76 10.93 -27.06
N GLN A 603 -25.14 12.21 -26.97
CA GLN A 603 -25.13 13.17 -28.08
C GLN A 603 -23.88 14.07 -28.01
N THR A 604 -22.70 13.50 -28.29
CA THR A 604 -21.40 14.17 -28.08
C THR A 604 -21.29 15.53 -28.78
N ASN A 605 -21.62 15.62 -30.07
CA ASN A 605 -21.55 16.90 -30.81
C ASN A 605 -22.45 17.99 -30.21
N GLN A 606 -23.63 17.62 -29.74
CA GLN A 606 -24.55 18.55 -29.10
C GLN A 606 -24.07 18.98 -27.71
N ALA A 607 -23.44 18.06 -26.96
CA ALA A 607 -22.81 18.40 -25.69
C ALA A 607 -21.66 19.40 -25.89
N VAL A 608 -20.85 19.24 -26.95
CA VAL A 608 -19.78 20.19 -27.34
C VAL A 608 -20.34 21.55 -27.71
N GLU A 609 -21.41 21.63 -28.50
CA GLU A 609 -22.11 22.89 -28.80
C GLU A 609 -22.59 23.57 -27.51
N HIS A 610 -23.25 22.85 -26.62
CA HIS A 610 -23.73 23.39 -25.34
C HIS A 610 -22.59 23.84 -24.42
N MET A 611 -21.42 23.20 -24.46
CA MET A 611 -20.27 23.60 -23.66
C MET A 611 -19.61 24.87 -24.21
N ASN A 612 -19.49 25.01 -25.54
CA ASN A 612 -19.06 26.27 -26.15
C ASN A 612 -20.00 27.43 -25.77
N ASP A 613 -21.31 27.18 -25.79
CA ASP A 613 -22.35 28.10 -25.31
C ASP A 613 -22.16 28.51 -23.84
N PHE A 614 -21.77 27.57 -22.98
CA PHE A 614 -21.44 27.84 -21.58
C PHE A 614 -20.21 28.76 -21.47
N VAL A 615 -19.15 28.47 -22.23
CA VAL A 615 -17.91 29.25 -22.25
C VAL A 615 -18.16 30.69 -22.68
N GLU A 616 -18.92 30.90 -23.76
CA GLU A 616 -19.30 32.25 -24.21
C GLU A 616 -20.09 33.01 -23.13
N HIS A 617 -21.02 32.33 -22.47
CA HIS A 617 -21.81 32.93 -21.40
C HIS A 617 -20.96 33.26 -20.17
N LEU A 618 -19.98 32.42 -19.84
CA LEU A 618 -19.01 32.63 -18.77
C LEU A 618 -18.16 33.88 -19.03
N HIS A 619 -17.64 34.04 -20.25
CA HIS A 619 -16.93 35.27 -20.66
C HIS A 619 -17.82 36.52 -20.52
N SER A 620 -19.10 36.43 -20.89
CA SER A 620 -20.03 37.54 -20.74
C SER A 620 -20.23 37.93 -19.27
N LYS A 621 -20.29 36.96 -18.34
CA LYS A 621 -20.37 37.24 -16.89
C LYS A 621 -19.12 37.90 -16.35
N GLN A 622 -17.95 37.49 -16.82
CA GLN A 622 -16.68 38.10 -16.42
C GLN A 622 -16.57 39.54 -16.92
N LYS A 623 -16.86 39.78 -18.20
CA LYS A 623 -16.81 41.14 -18.79
C LYS A 623 -17.77 42.12 -18.12
N SER A 624 -18.91 41.63 -17.65
CA SER A 624 -19.91 42.44 -16.95
C SER A 624 -19.69 42.54 -15.44
N GLY A 625 -18.59 41.99 -14.92
CA GLY A 625 -18.22 42.05 -13.50
C GLY A 625 -19.19 41.30 -12.58
N HIS A 626 -19.85 40.25 -13.09
CA HIS A 626 -20.81 39.44 -12.33
C HIS A 626 -20.20 38.21 -11.68
N ILE A 627 -18.95 37.88 -12.00
CA ILE A 627 -18.16 36.79 -11.42
C ILE A 627 -16.75 37.33 -11.14
N SER A 628 -16.11 36.88 -10.07
CA SER A 628 -14.72 37.23 -9.78
C SER A 628 -13.74 36.67 -10.81
N GLY A 629 -12.55 37.28 -10.90
CA GLY A 629 -11.50 36.80 -11.81
C GLY A 629 -11.04 35.37 -11.47
N LYS A 630 -10.98 35.04 -10.17
CA LYS A 630 -10.62 33.71 -9.67
C LYS A 630 -11.64 32.66 -10.11
N ALA A 631 -12.92 32.88 -9.83
CA ALA A 631 -13.98 31.94 -10.18
C ALA A 631 -14.12 31.78 -11.70
N TYR A 632 -13.97 32.86 -12.46
CA TYR A 632 -13.96 32.81 -13.92
C TYR A 632 -12.83 31.91 -14.45
N GLN A 633 -11.60 32.13 -14.00
CA GLN A 633 -10.44 31.41 -14.53
C GLN A 633 -10.57 29.91 -14.29
N GLN A 634 -11.00 29.51 -13.09
CA GLN A 634 -11.16 28.11 -12.74
C GLN A 634 -12.29 27.44 -13.54
N LEU A 635 -13.45 28.09 -13.67
CA LEU A 635 -14.56 27.55 -14.48
C LEU A 635 -14.21 27.48 -15.97
N PHE A 636 -13.46 28.45 -16.48
CA PHE A 636 -13.04 28.48 -17.88
C PHE A 636 -12.06 27.36 -18.18
N ASN A 637 -11.02 27.19 -17.36
CA ASN A 637 -10.02 26.14 -17.55
C ASN A 637 -10.67 24.74 -17.49
N THR A 638 -11.57 24.50 -16.55
CA THR A 638 -12.30 23.23 -16.46
C THR A 638 -13.20 22.99 -17.68
N ALA A 639 -13.85 24.04 -18.22
CA ALA A 639 -14.65 23.92 -19.44
C ALA A 639 -13.81 23.64 -20.69
N GLN A 640 -12.61 24.24 -20.80
CA GLN A 640 -11.68 23.97 -21.90
C GLN A 640 -11.14 22.53 -21.84
N CYS A 641 -10.81 22.04 -20.64
CA CYS A 641 -10.41 20.64 -20.44
C CYS A 641 -11.55 19.67 -20.78
N TRP A 642 -12.80 20.01 -20.46
CA TRP A 642 -13.95 19.23 -20.92
C TRP A 642 -14.02 19.19 -22.45
N LEU A 643 -13.86 20.34 -23.12
CA LEU A 643 -13.93 20.44 -24.58
C LEU A 643 -12.83 19.63 -25.28
N SER A 644 -11.59 19.65 -24.78
CA SER A 644 -10.48 18.87 -25.35
C SER A 644 -10.72 17.36 -25.29
N ASN A 645 -11.51 16.88 -24.32
CA ASN A 645 -11.80 15.46 -24.15
C ASN A 645 -12.99 14.97 -24.98
N HIS A 646 -13.73 15.89 -25.64
CA HIS A 646 -14.98 15.59 -26.35
C HIS A 646 -15.02 16.10 -27.81
N GLN A 647 -13.95 16.75 -28.26
CA GLN A 647 -13.67 17.10 -29.66
C GLN A 647 -12.69 16.09 -30.26
#